data_AF-A0A060WUC8-F1
#
_entry.id   AF-A0A060WUC8-F1
#
_cell.length_a   1.000
_cell.length_b   1.000
_cell.length_c   1.000
_cell.angle_alpha   90.00
_cell.angle_beta   90.00
_cell.angle_gamma   90.00
#
_symmetry.space_group_name_H-M   'P 1'
#
loop_
_entity.id
_entity.type
_entity.pdbx_description
1 polymer ?
#
loop_
_entity_poly.entity_id
_entity_poly.type
_entity_poly.pdbx_seq_one_letter_code
_entity_poly.pdbx_strand_id
1 'polypeptide(L)'
;MLERARELKPDLYVVAELFTGSEELDNVFVTRLAITSLIREAMSAGDSHEEGRLVYRFGGEPVGSFVQPSLRPLVPSIAHAMFLDVTHDNECPVQIRSVYDSLPSSAIVSMASCATGSTRGYDELVPHQISVVKEERFYPKWNSEAKPSSAGEVNSQSGIIAGKLALNKLHQELASKGFSQVYVDQVDEDIVAVTRHCPSTHQSVVAVCHTAFRNPKTYQYRQEVPPMCIPGKIEEVVLEARTVERIAGSYQKDRKSINGLPDHTLEIREHIQLHDSKIVKQDDVMCKGRSEFVQEIEFEHLSPGSVIVFRVSLDPRSQELVGVLRRHLVQFSDHYKTGSMPDNNAPAILTTPLAAIMSKVTLADMNVLLFRCDAEEQEDGGGCYNIPSWMSLKYGGLQGLMSVMGDIRPKNDLGHPFCDNLRRGDWMIDYVSNRLVIKGGALGEVGKWFQAMFTYLKRIPRYLVPCYFDSIIVGAYTTALDIVFNKMSNFIQTGSTLVKQLALGSVQMCGVGLHPALPPLAPTLLDVPYRLNGVTNEKEQCCVSLAAGLPHFATGMVRCWGRDTFMALRGLMLVTGRHLEARNIILAFAGTLRYGLIPNLLGQGTGARYNCRDAVWWWLQCIQDYCNMVPDGVNILMCPVSRIHSPLEPGSSPCMMSFMRR
;
A
#
# COMPACT_ATOMS: atom_id res chain seq x y z
N MET A 1 -34.57 -16.52 -15.09
CA MET A 1 -34.25 -17.92 -14.73
C MET A 1 -33.34 -17.99 -13.52
N LEU A 2 -32.13 -17.39 -13.55
CA LEU A 2 -31.20 -17.41 -12.40
C LEU A 2 -31.81 -16.83 -11.12
N GLU A 3 -32.58 -15.75 -11.22
CA GLU A 3 -33.34 -15.19 -10.09
C GLU A 3 -34.26 -16.24 -9.44
N ARG A 4 -35.10 -16.91 -10.23
CA ARG A 4 -35.98 -17.99 -9.74
C ARG A 4 -35.20 -19.17 -9.14
N ALA A 5 -34.02 -19.48 -9.67
CA ALA A 5 -33.14 -20.49 -9.09
C ALA A 5 -32.57 -20.05 -7.74
N ARG A 6 -32.21 -18.77 -7.58
CA ARG A 6 -31.75 -18.19 -6.32
C ARG A 6 -32.85 -18.10 -5.26
N GLU A 7 -34.11 -17.92 -5.67
CA GLU A 7 -35.25 -18.01 -4.74
C GLU A 7 -35.38 -19.40 -4.10
N LEU A 8 -35.00 -20.47 -4.80
CA LEU A 8 -35.00 -21.84 -4.28
C LEU A 8 -33.69 -22.19 -3.56
N LYS A 9 -32.56 -21.67 -4.05
CA LYS A 9 -31.22 -21.87 -3.48
C LYS A 9 -30.48 -20.54 -3.41
N PRO A 10 -30.56 -19.80 -2.28
CA PRO A 10 -29.95 -18.47 -2.16
C PRO A 10 -28.45 -18.45 -2.45
N ASP A 11 -27.73 -19.47 -1.97
CA ASP A 11 -26.29 -19.64 -2.15
C ASP A 11 -25.91 -20.31 -3.48
N LEU A 12 -26.71 -20.09 -4.52
CA LEU A 12 -26.42 -20.63 -5.86
C LEU A 12 -25.10 -20.05 -6.40
N TYR A 13 -24.11 -20.91 -6.53
CA TYR A 13 -22.86 -20.61 -7.22
C TYR A 13 -23.07 -20.72 -8.73
N VAL A 14 -22.80 -19.63 -9.46
CA VAL A 14 -23.03 -19.56 -10.91
C VAL A 14 -21.69 -19.35 -11.60
N VAL A 15 -21.37 -20.27 -12.50
CA VAL A 15 -20.19 -20.19 -13.37
C VAL A 15 -20.67 -19.95 -14.79
N ALA A 16 -20.03 -19.04 -15.50
CA ALA A 16 -20.33 -18.78 -16.91
C ALA A 16 -19.06 -18.87 -17.76
N GLU A 17 -19.16 -19.59 -18.87
CA GLU A 17 -18.28 -19.40 -20.00
C GLU A 17 -18.75 -18.15 -20.74
N LEU A 18 -18.00 -17.07 -20.60
CA LEU A 18 -18.36 -15.77 -21.15
C LEU A 18 -17.13 -15.11 -21.76
N PHE A 19 -17.20 -14.93 -23.07
CA PHE A 19 -16.24 -14.20 -23.87
C PHE A 19 -16.99 -13.15 -24.67
N THR A 20 -17.31 -12.03 -24.02
CA THR A 20 -17.78 -10.88 -24.79
C THR A 20 -16.57 -10.18 -25.40
N GLY A 21 -16.74 -9.52 -26.55
CA GLY A 21 -15.64 -8.86 -27.25
C GLY A 21 -14.97 -7.72 -26.47
N SER A 22 -15.37 -7.45 -25.21
CA SER A 22 -14.73 -6.47 -24.33
C SER A 22 -14.96 -6.80 -22.85
N GLU A 23 -14.00 -6.44 -21.99
CA GLU A 23 -14.10 -6.68 -20.54
C GLU A 23 -15.25 -5.87 -19.89
N GLU A 24 -15.61 -4.72 -20.48
CA GLU A 24 -16.74 -3.92 -20.02
C GLU A 24 -18.08 -4.64 -20.22
N LEU A 25 -18.25 -5.33 -21.36
CA LEU A 25 -19.44 -6.12 -21.62
C LEU A 25 -19.52 -7.32 -20.66
N ASP A 26 -18.41 -8.02 -20.44
CA ASP A 26 -18.32 -9.10 -19.44
C ASP A 26 -18.82 -8.60 -18.08
N ASN A 27 -18.35 -7.42 -17.65
CA ASN A 27 -18.75 -6.81 -16.38
C ASN A 27 -20.26 -6.49 -16.31
N VAL A 28 -20.87 -6.07 -17.42
CA VAL A 28 -22.34 -5.84 -17.48
C VAL A 28 -23.10 -7.14 -17.25
N PHE A 29 -22.69 -8.24 -17.89
CA PHE A 29 -23.32 -9.55 -17.70
C PHE A 29 -23.11 -10.08 -16.29
N VAL A 30 -21.88 -10.02 -15.78
CA VAL A 30 -21.55 -10.46 -14.41
C VAL A 30 -22.41 -9.72 -13.39
N THR A 31 -22.53 -8.40 -13.51
CA THR A 31 -23.30 -7.57 -12.57
C THR A 31 -24.80 -7.84 -12.66
N ARG A 32 -25.36 -7.91 -13.89
CA ARG A 32 -26.81 -8.07 -14.09
C ARG A 32 -27.31 -9.47 -13.80
N LEU A 33 -26.51 -10.48 -14.12
CA LEU A 33 -26.87 -11.89 -13.91
C LEU A 33 -26.40 -12.44 -12.56
N ALA A 34 -25.64 -11.63 -11.80
CA ALA A 34 -24.96 -12.05 -10.58
C ALA A 34 -24.16 -13.34 -10.80
N ILE A 35 -23.35 -13.38 -11.86
CA ILE A 35 -22.43 -14.49 -12.11
C ILE A 35 -21.37 -14.48 -11.01
N THR A 36 -21.09 -15.64 -10.42
CA THR A 36 -20.10 -15.74 -9.36
C THR A 36 -18.69 -15.85 -9.91
N SER A 37 -18.50 -16.66 -10.96
CA SER A 37 -17.18 -16.86 -11.57
C SER A 37 -17.25 -16.95 -13.09
N LEU A 38 -16.24 -16.41 -13.76
CA LEU A 38 -16.02 -16.58 -15.19
C LEU A 38 -15.03 -17.71 -15.45
N ILE A 39 -15.34 -18.57 -16.42
CA ILE A 39 -14.39 -19.59 -16.88
C ILE A 39 -13.22 -18.90 -17.59
N ARG A 40 -12.01 -19.30 -17.21
CA ARG A 40 -10.76 -18.95 -17.88
C ARG A 40 -10.04 -20.25 -18.20
N GLU A 41 -9.36 -20.31 -19.33
CA GLU A 41 -8.79 -21.58 -19.84
C GLU A 41 -7.27 -21.45 -19.97
N ALA A 42 -6.52 -22.34 -19.32
CA ALA A 42 -5.07 -22.40 -19.47
C ALA A 42 -4.67 -22.76 -20.91
N MET A 43 -5.50 -23.55 -21.60
CA MET A 43 -5.32 -23.91 -23.02
C MET A 43 -5.35 -22.73 -23.99
N SER A 44 -5.88 -21.57 -23.58
CA SER A 44 -5.83 -20.34 -24.38
C SER A 44 -4.42 -19.73 -24.49
N ALA A 45 -3.51 -20.12 -23.59
CA ALA A 45 -2.12 -19.69 -23.65
C ALA A 45 -1.40 -20.42 -24.79
N GLY A 46 -0.73 -19.65 -25.65
CA GLY A 46 0.08 -20.17 -26.76
C GLY A 46 1.50 -20.58 -26.34
N ASP A 47 1.97 -20.08 -25.21
CA ASP A 47 3.29 -20.37 -24.63
C ASP A 47 3.26 -20.24 -23.10
N SER A 48 4.39 -20.60 -22.48
CA SER A 48 4.64 -20.55 -21.03
C SER A 48 4.41 -19.16 -20.43
N HIS A 49 4.85 -18.12 -21.16
CA HIS A 49 4.75 -16.74 -20.71
C HIS A 49 3.30 -16.27 -20.64
N GLU A 50 2.50 -16.57 -21.67
CA GLU A 50 1.07 -16.24 -21.67
C GLU A 50 0.31 -16.99 -20.57
N GLU A 51 0.66 -18.25 -20.27
CA GLU A 51 0.05 -19.00 -19.17
C GLU A 51 0.37 -18.36 -17.81
N GLY A 52 1.64 -17.95 -17.61
CA GLY A 52 2.05 -17.16 -16.45
C GLY A 52 1.32 -15.82 -16.34
N ARG A 53 1.11 -15.13 -17.46
CA ARG A 53 0.35 -13.85 -17.51
C ARG A 53 -1.10 -14.03 -17.09
N LEU A 54 -1.74 -15.16 -17.44
CA LEU A 54 -3.11 -15.48 -17.00
C LEU A 54 -3.16 -15.66 -15.48
N VAL A 55 -2.19 -16.36 -14.88
CA VAL A 55 -2.06 -16.48 -13.42
C VAL A 55 -1.82 -15.12 -12.78
N TYR A 56 -0.94 -14.29 -13.33
CA TYR A 56 -0.70 -12.94 -12.80
C TYR A 56 -1.98 -12.10 -12.76
N ARG A 57 -2.81 -12.21 -13.80
CA ARG A 57 -4.05 -11.42 -13.92
C ARG A 57 -5.18 -11.92 -13.03
N PHE A 58 -5.36 -13.24 -12.92
CA PHE A 58 -6.52 -13.86 -12.26
C PHE A 58 -6.19 -14.56 -10.94
N GLY A 59 -4.90 -14.68 -10.61
CA GLY A 59 -4.41 -15.48 -9.50
C GLY A 59 -4.38 -14.79 -8.15
N GLY A 60 -4.73 -13.51 -8.04
CA GLY A 60 -4.89 -12.84 -6.75
C GLY A 60 -4.21 -11.47 -6.68
N GLU A 61 -3.95 -11.02 -5.46
CA GLU A 61 -3.29 -9.73 -5.21
C GLU A 61 -1.76 -9.88 -5.39
N PRO A 62 -1.04 -8.88 -5.91
CA PRO A 62 0.42 -8.92 -5.96
C PRO A 62 1.10 -9.19 -4.59
N VAL A 63 2.24 -9.87 -4.57
CA VAL A 63 3.05 -10.01 -3.34
C VAL A 63 3.50 -8.65 -2.84
N GLY A 64 3.32 -8.40 -1.54
CA GLY A 64 3.64 -7.10 -0.93
C GLY A 64 2.57 -6.04 -1.16
N SER A 65 1.35 -6.44 -1.53
CA SER A 65 0.21 -5.52 -1.66
C SER A 65 -0.03 -4.71 -0.39
N PHE A 66 -0.50 -3.47 -0.58
CA PHE A 66 -0.87 -2.60 0.53
C PHE A 66 -2.03 -3.19 1.33
N VAL A 67 -1.98 -2.97 2.64
CA VAL A 67 -3.08 -3.33 3.52
C VAL A 67 -4.29 -2.44 3.22
N GLN A 68 -5.38 -3.06 2.77
CA GLN A 68 -6.64 -2.38 2.52
C GLN A 68 -7.41 -2.20 3.85
N PRO A 69 -8.01 -1.02 4.12
CA PRO A 69 -8.80 -0.81 5.33
C PRO A 69 -10.05 -1.68 5.33
N SER A 70 -10.47 -2.14 6.51
CA SER A 70 -11.66 -2.97 6.70
C SER A 70 -12.94 -2.26 6.25
N LEU A 71 -13.01 -0.94 6.49
CA LEU A 71 -14.04 -0.07 5.96
C LEU A 71 -13.51 0.65 4.73
N ARG A 72 -14.07 0.32 3.57
CA ARG A 72 -13.77 0.99 2.31
C ARG A 72 -15.03 1.13 1.46
N PRO A 73 -15.09 2.12 0.56
CA PRO A 73 -16.14 2.15 -0.46
C PRO A 73 -16.15 0.84 -1.25
N LEU A 74 -17.33 0.42 -1.71
CA LEU A 74 -17.42 -0.66 -2.68
C LEU A 74 -16.78 -0.18 -3.98
N VAL A 75 -15.68 -0.80 -4.37
CA VAL A 75 -14.93 -0.48 -5.59
C VAL A 75 -15.09 -1.61 -6.62
N PRO A 76 -15.08 -1.29 -7.93
CA PRO A 76 -15.03 -2.31 -8.96
C PRO A 76 -13.79 -3.21 -8.78
N SER A 77 -13.96 -4.49 -9.04
CA SER A 77 -12.88 -5.49 -9.06
C SER A 77 -13.01 -6.37 -10.29
N ILE A 78 -11.92 -7.03 -10.68
CA ILE A 78 -11.96 -8.07 -11.72
C ILE A 78 -12.93 -9.16 -11.27
N ALA A 79 -13.77 -9.63 -12.21
CA ALA A 79 -14.67 -10.74 -11.95
C ALA A 79 -13.88 -11.99 -11.50
N HIS A 80 -14.37 -12.68 -10.48
CA HIS A 80 -13.70 -13.87 -9.97
C HIS A 80 -13.57 -14.93 -11.07
N ALA A 81 -12.41 -15.59 -11.13
CA ALA A 81 -12.12 -16.59 -12.14
C ALA A 81 -12.34 -18.01 -11.61
N MET A 82 -12.84 -18.89 -12.48
CA MET A 82 -12.66 -20.33 -12.37
C MET A 82 -11.67 -20.73 -13.46
N PHE A 83 -10.42 -20.93 -13.06
CA PHE A 83 -9.32 -21.18 -13.98
C PHE A 83 -9.19 -22.68 -14.24
N LEU A 84 -9.55 -23.10 -15.45
CA LEU A 84 -9.58 -24.49 -15.86
C LEU A 84 -8.28 -24.84 -16.59
N ASP A 85 -7.68 -25.98 -16.23
CA ASP A 85 -6.51 -26.52 -16.95
C ASP A 85 -6.91 -26.83 -18.39
N VAL A 86 -8.07 -27.48 -18.54
CA VAL A 86 -8.68 -27.82 -19.83
C VAL A 86 -10.19 -27.92 -19.69
N THR A 87 -10.92 -27.33 -20.63
CA THR A 87 -12.37 -27.46 -20.75
C THR A 87 -12.72 -28.63 -21.66
N HIS A 88 -13.99 -29.04 -21.66
CA HIS A 88 -14.44 -30.18 -22.46
C HIS A 88 -14.45 -29.89 -23.97
N ASP A 89 -14.45 -28.60 -24.34
CA ASP A 89 -14.45 -28.15 -25.73
C ASP A 89 -13.04 -27.85 -26.27
N ASN A 90 -12.03 -27.79 -25.39
CA ASN A 90 -10.66 -27.61 -25.81
C ASN A 90 -10.12 -28.81 -26.61
N GLU A 91 -9.17 -28.50 -27.51
CA GLU A 91 -8.38 -29.53 -28.18
C GLU A 91 -7.52 -30.31 -27.17
N CYS A 92 -7.15 -31.53 -27.52
CA CYS A 92 -6.41 -32.41 -26.61
C CYS A 92 -4.99 -31.86 -26.34
N PRO A 93 -4.61 -31.57 -25.07
CA PRO A 93 -3.31 -30.98 -24.74
C PRO A 93 -2.13 -31.85 -25.19
N VAL A 94 -2.29 -33.18 -25.16
CA VAL A 94 -1.29 -34.14 -25.64
C VAL A 94 -0.99 -33.96 -27.13
N GLN A 95 -1.97 -33.50 -27.92
CA GLN A 95 -1.84 -33.31 -29.37
C GLN A 95 -1.29 -31.94 -29.72
N ILE A 96 -1.77 -30.89 -29.06
CA ILE A 96 -1.42 -29.50 -29.42
C ILE A 96 -0.19 -28.96 -28.68
N ARG A 97 0.15 -29.54 -27.54
CA ARG A 97 1.34 -29.20 -26.76
C ARG A 97 2.26 -30.43 -26.65
N SER A 98 2.26 -31.06 -25.49
CA SER A 98 2.92 -32.34 -25.24
C SER A 98 2.26 -33.04 -24.06
N VAL A 99 2.42 -34.36 -23.98
CA VAL A 99 1.99 -35.14 -22.81
C VAL A 99 2.66 -34.66 -21.53
N TYR A 100 3.92 -34.19 -21.63
CA TYR A 100 4.72 -33.71 -20.50
C TYR A 100 4.18 -32.40 -19.90
N ASP A 101 3.37 -31.63 -20.64
CA ASP A 101 2.88 -30.31 -20.20
C ASP A 101 1.74 -30.37 -19.18
N SER A 102 1.02 -31.50 -19.12
CA SER A 102 -0.20 -31.61 -18.33
C SER A 102 0.03 -31.37 -16.82
N LEU A 103 1.18 -31.83 -16.30
CA LEU A 103 1.57 -31.62 -14.90
C LEU A 103 2.00 -30.16 -14.61
N PRO A 104 2.97 -29.56 -15.32
CA PRO A 104 3.39 -28.19 -15.06
C PRO A 104 2.27 -27.18 -15.27
N SER A 105 1.45 -27.30 -16.32
CA SER A 105 0.28 -26.41 -16.48
C SER A 105 -0.72 -26.57 -15.33
N SER A 106 -0.99 -27.81 -14.90
CA SER A 106 -1.80 -28.06 -13.70
C SER A 106 -1.27 -27.37 -12.45
N ALA A 107 0.06 -27.34 -12.28
CA ALA A 107 0.70 -26.70 -11.13
C ALA A 107 0.59 -25.18 -11.20
N ILE A 108 0.83 -24.59 -12.38
CA ILE A 108 0.67 -23.15 -12.63
C ILE A 108 -0.75 -22.70 -12.29
N VAL A 109 -1.77 -23.40 -12.82
CA VAL A 109 -3.19 -23.13 -12.53
C VAL A 109 -3.52 -23.31 -11.05
N SER A 110 -3.04 -24.40 -10.42
CA SER A 110 -3.30 -24.68 -8.99
C SER A 110 -2.67 -23.65 -8.04
N MET A 111 -1.65 -22.92 -8.47
CA MET A 111 -1.01 -21.87 -7.69
C MET A 111 -1.73 -20.52 -7.75
N ALA A 112 -2.67 -20.35 -8.69
CA ALA A 112 -3.57 -19.21 -8.70
C ALA A 112 -4.50 -19.23 -7.46
N SER A 113 -4.71 -18.08 -6.82
CA SER A 113 -5.65 -17.91 -5.71
C SER A 113 -7.08 -17.65 -6.22
N CYS A 114 -7.59 -18.56 -7.04
CA CYS A 114 -8.95 -18.56 -7.56
C CYS A 114 -9.50 -20.00 -7.60
N ALA A 115 -10.74 -20.20 -8.05
CA ALA A 115 -11.27 -21.56 -8.22
C ALA A 115 -10.56 -22.26 -9.39
N THR A 116 -10.29 -23.56 -9.28
CA THR A 116 -9.62 -24.33 -10.33
C THR A 116 -10.44 -25.56 -10.75
N GLY A 117 -10.09 -26.17 -11.88
CA GLY A 117 -10.68 -27.45 -12.32
C GLY A 117 -10.11 -28.00 -13.62
N SER A 118 -10.41 -29.25 -13.91
CA SER A 118 -10.05 -29.95 -15.15
C SER A 118 -11.24 -30.76 -15.68
N THR A 119 -11.23 -31.04 -16.98
CA THR A 119 -12.13 -32.03 -17.57
C THR A 119 -11.54 -33.43 -17.45
N ARG A 120 -12.38 -34.41 -17.09
CA ARG A 120 -11.97 -35.81 -16.98
C ARG A 120 -11.40 -36.35 -18.29
N GLY A 121 -10.27 -37.06 -18.21
CA GLY A 121 -9.46 -37.51 -19.33
C GLY A 121 -8.13 -36.76 -19.42
N TYR A 122 -8.06 -35.54 -18.86
CA TYR A 122 -6.82 -34.77 -18.78
C TYR A 122 -5.81 -35.42 -17.84
N ASP A 123 -6.24 -35.71 -16.61
CA ASP A 123 -5.41 -36.32 -15.58
C ASP A 123 -4.96 -37.74 -15.96
N GLU A 124 -5.81 -38.46 -16.70
CA GLU A 124 -5.53 -39.78 -17.26
C GLU A 124 -4.63 -39.74 -18.52
N LEU A 125 -4.27 -38.56 -19.05
CA LEU A 125 -3.50 -38.37 -20.28
C LEU A 125 -4.13 -39.04 -21.51
N VAL A 126 -5.44 -38.83 -21.72
CA VAL A 126 -6.16 -39.31 -22.91
C VAL A 126 -5.62 -38.57 -24.15
N PRO A 127 -5.09 -39.28 -25.17
CA PRO A 127 -4.36 -38.64 -26.28
C PRO A 127 -5.26 -38.16 -27.44
N HIS A 128 -6.53 -37.89 -27.16
CA HIS A 128 -7.50 -37.37 -28.12
C HIS A 128 -8.60 -36.59 -27.42
N GLN A 129 -9.24 -35.67 -28.14
CA GLN A 129 -10.40 -34.94 -27.64
C GLN A 129 -11.59 -35.90 -27.50
N ILE A 130 -12.25 -35.85 -26.36
CA ILE A 130 -13.42 -36.69 -26.05
C ILE A 130 -14.65 -35.99 -26.64
N SER A 131 -15.21 -36.56 -27.71
CA SER A 131 -16.36 -35.94 -28.39
C SER A 131 -17.63 -36.07 -27.57
N VAL A 132 -18.25 -34.94 -27.25
CA VAL A 132 -19.57 -34.90 -26.57
C VAL A 132 -20.74 -35.46 -27.41
N VAL A 133 -20.51 -35.73 -28.71
CA VAL A 133 -21.54 -36.25 -29.63
C VAL A 133 -21.27 -37.70 -30.03
N LYS A 134 -20.00 -38.04 -30.29
CA LYS A 134 -19.63 -39.32 -30.92
C LYS A 134 -19.05 -40.34 -29.94
N GLU A 135 -18.68 -39.93 -28.73
CA GLU A 135 -18.07 -40.84 -27.77
C GLU A 135 -19.14 -41.71 -27.08
N GLU A 136 -19.00 -43.03 -27.20
CA GLU A 136 -19.90 -44.01 -26.59
C GLU A 136 -19.20 -44.87 -25.52
N ARG A 137 -17.86 -44.74 -25.39
CA ARG A 137 -17.07 -45.49 -24.41
C ARG A 137 -17.23 -44.89 -23.02
N PHE A 138 -17.05 -45.74 -22.01
CA PHE A 138 -17.12 -45.32 -20.62
C PHE A 138 -15.76 -44.81 -20.13
N TYR A 139 -15.79 -43.88 -19.18
CA TYR A 139 -14.57 -43.56 -18.43
C TYR A 139 -14.11 -44.77 -17.61
N PRO A 140 -12.79 -44.94 -17.43
CA PRO A 140 -12.23 -45.97 -16.57
C PRO A 140 -12.77 -45.88 -15.13
N LYS A 141 -12.86 -47.02 -14.43
CA LYS A 141 -13.24 -47.08 -13.02
C LYS A 141 -12.02 -46.97 -12.11
N TRP A 142 -12.20 -46.42 -10.92
CA TRP A 142 -11.13 -46.43 -9.93
C TRP A 142 -10.92 -47.84 -9.36
N ASN A 143 -9.68 -48.32 -9.39
CA ASN A 143 -9.25 -49.55 -8.72
C ASN A 143 -7.80 -49.38 -8.24
N SER A 144 -7.57 -49.39 -6.92
CA SER A 144 -6.22 -49.21 -6.33
C SER A 144 -5.22 -50.29 -6.74
N GLU A 145 -5.70 -51.48 -7.10
CA GLU A 145 -4.87 -52.61 -7.52
C GLU A 145 -4.78 -52.75 -9.05
N ALA A 146 -5.31 -51.77 -9.80
CA ALA A 146 -5.27 -51.79 -11.26
C ALA A 146 -3.83 -51.91 -11.76
N LYS A 147 -3.60 -52.83 -12.71
CA LYS A 147 -2.32 -52.88 -13.43
C LYS A 147 -2.31 -51.77 -14.49
N PRO A 148 -1.15 -51.18 -14.82
CA PRO A 148 -1.04 -50.14 -15.87
C PRO A 148 -1.61 -50.53 -17.24
N SER A 149 -1.68 -51.83 -17.54
CA SER A 149 -2.25 -52.38 -18.77
C SER A 149 -3.78 -52.52 -18.78
N SER A 150 -4.46 -52.19 -17.68
CA SER A 150 -5.90 -52.41 -17.52
C SER A 150 -6.68 -51.24 -18.11
N ALA A 151 -7.04 -51.31 -19.40
CA ALA A 151 -7.66 -50.19 -20.12
C ALA A 151 -8.97 -49.65 -19.52
N GLY A 152 -9.69 -50.45 -18.72
CA GLY A 152 -10.95 -50.08 -18.07
C GLY A 152 -10.81 -49.55 -16.64
N GLU A 153 -9.60 -49.47 -16.10
CA GLU A 153 -9.35 -49.15 -14.70
C GLU A 153 -8.21 -48.14 -14.54
N VAL A 154 -8.30 -47.28 -13.54
CA VAL A 154 -7.28 -46.28 -13.19
C VAL A 154 -6.96 -46.34 -11.70
N ASN A 155 -5.73 -45.98 -11.37
CA ASN A 155 -5.24 -45.87 -10.00
C ASN A 155 -4.42 -44.57 -9.84
N SER A 156 -3.76 -44.39 -8.70
CA SER A 156 -2.92 -43.21 -8.45
C SER A 156 -1.73 -43.06 -9.40
N GLN A 157 -1.27 -44.15 -10.02
CA GLN A 157 -0.14 -44.17 -10.95
C GLN A 157 -0.57 -43.91 -12.40
N SER A 158 -1.87 -43.85 -12.69
CA SER A 158 -2.38 -43.54 -14.02
C SER A 158 -2.18 -42.06 -14.35
N GLY A 159 -1.43 -41.77 -15.42
CA GLY A 159 -1.17 -40.40 -15.88
C GLY A 159 -0.58 -39.50 -14.80
N ILE A 160 -1.22 -38.35 -14.55
CA ILE A 160 -0.82 -37.35 -13.55
C ILE A 160 -1.74 -37.34 -12.32
N ILE A 161 -2.62 -38.33 -12.14
CA ILE A 161 -3.64 -38.33 -11.08
C ILE A 161 -3.05 -38.11 -9.68
N ALA A 162 -1.96 -38.79 -9.33
CA ALA A 162 -1.28 -38.57 -8.05
C ALA A 162 -0.76 -37.12 -7.90
N GLY A 163 -0.24 -36.54 -8.98
CA GLY A 163 0.22 -35.15 -9.01
C GLY A 163 -0.93 -34.17 -8.81
N LYS A 164 -2.07 -34.38 -9.50
CA LYS A 164 -3.25 -33.54 -9.33
C LYS A 164 -3.82 -33.64 -7.92
N LEU A 165 -3.81 -34.83 -7.31
CA LEU A 165 -4.20 -34.99 -5.90
C LEU A 165 -3.30 -34.17 -4.96
N ALA A 166 -1.98 -34.20 -5.15
CA ALA A 166 -1.03 -33.43 -4.35
C ALA A 166 -1.25 -31.91 -4.53
N LEU A 167 -1.40 -31.45 -5.78
CA LEU A 167 -1.68 -30.05 -6.11
C LEU A 167 -3.01 -29.56 -5.53
N ASN A 168 -4.07 -30.38 -5.59
CA ASN A 168 -5.38 -30.02 -5.02
C ASN A 168 -5.33 -29.92 -3.50
N LYS A 169 -4.63 -30.82 -2.81
CA LYS A 169 -4.41 -30.74 -1.36
C LYS A 169 -3.65 -29.47 -0.99
N LEU A 170 -2.58 -29.17 -1.74
CA LEU A 170 -1.80 -27.95 -1.55
C LEU A 170 -2.66 -26.70 -1.78
N HIS A 171 -3.39 -26.63 -2.89
CA HIS A 171 -4.27 -25.52 -3.21
C HIS A 171 -5.31 -25.26 -2.10
N GLN A 172 -5.94 -26.32 -1.59
CA GLN A 172 -6.88 -26.26 -0.48
C GLN A 172 -6.22 -25.77 0.82
N GLU A 173 -5.03 -26.29 1.16
CA GLU A 173 -4.26 -25.86 2.32
C GLU A 173 -3.96 -24.36 2.24
N LEU A 174 -3.41 -23.91 1.11
CA LEU A 174 -3.02 -22.52 0.88
C LEU A 174 -4.23 -21.57 0.91
N ALA A 175 -5.36 -21.97 0.34
CA ALA A 175 -6.60 -21.20 0.42
C ALA A 175 -7.09 -21.08 1.87
N SER A 176 -7.11 -22.18 2.64
CA SER A 176 -7.56 -22.18 4.03
C SER A 176 -6.68 -21.36 4.97
N LYS A 177 -5.37 -21.28 4.68
CA LYS A 177 -4.39 -20.51 5.45
C LYS A 177 -4.22 -19.07 4.98
N GLY A 178 -5.02 -18.61 4.02
CA GLY A 178 -5.02 -17.21 3.57
C GLY A 178 -3.81 -16.83 2.72
N PHE A 179 -3.27 -17.73 1.91
CA PHE A 179 -2.26 -17.41 0.90
C PHE A 179 -2.94 -16.72 -0.29
N SER A 180 -3.25 -15.43 -0.15
CA SER A 180 -4.05 -14.67 -1.12
C SER A 180 -3.22 -13.88 -2.14
N GLN A 181 -1.91 -13.74 -1.90
CA GLN A 181 -1.04 -12.96 -2.76
C GLN A 181 -0.29 -13.86 -3.75
N VAL A 182 -0.11 -13.39 -4.99
CA VAL A 182 0.56 -14.11 -6.07
C VAL A 182 1.63 -13.25 -6.73
N TYR A 183 2.73 -13.89 -7.09
CA TYR A 183 3.80 -13.34 -7.91
C TYR A 183 4.20 -14.38 -8.96
N VAL A 184 4.39 -13.94 -10.19
CA VAL A 184 4.76 -14.81 -11.32
C VAL A 184 6.09 -14.30 -11.86
N ASP A 185 7.03 -15.22 -12.04
CA ASP A 185 8.37 -14.95 -12.55
C ASP A 185 8.64 -15.87 -13.75
N GLN A 186 9.12 -15.30 -14.84
CA GLN A 186 9.54 -16.05 -16.02
C GLN A 186 11.04 -16.33 -15.87
N VAL A 187 11.39 -17.53 -15.42
CA VAL A 187 12.78 -17.91 -15.11
C VAL A 187 13.58 -18.17 -16.39
N ASP A 188 12.96 -18.83 -17.37
CA ASP A 188 13.48 -19.03 -18.74
C ASP A 188 12.28 -19.15 -19.71
N GLU A 189 12.49 -19.26 -21.02
CA GLU A 189 11.41 -19.37 -22.03
C GLU A 189 10.34 -20.42 -21.68
N ASP A 190 10.76 -21.56 -21.15
CA ASP A 190 9.90 -22.72 -20.81
C ASP A 190 9.75 -22.96 -19.30
N ILE A 191 10.21 -22.03 -18.45
CA ILE A 191 10.20 -22.20 -17.00
C ILE A 191 9.50 -21.02 -16.34
N VAL A 192 8.39 -21.33 -15.68
CA VAL A 192 7.57 -20.35 -14.96
C VAL A 192 7.60 -20.68 -13.47
N ALA A 193 7.92 -19.69 -12.65
CA ALA A 193 7.81 -19.79 -11.21
C ALA A 193 6.60 -19.00 -10.70
N VAL A 194 5.71 -19.66 -9.96
CA VAL A 194 4.55 -19.03 -9.33
C VAL A 194 4.72 -19.08 -7.82
N THR A 195 4.74 -17.91 -7.19
CA THR A 195 4.78 -17.74 -5.74
C THR A 195 3.39 -17.42 -5.23
N ARG A 196 2.90 -18.18 -4.26
CA ARG A 196 1.71 -17.86 -3.47
C ARG A 196 2.15 -17.46 -2.05
N HIS A 197 1.73 -16.30 -1.56
CA HIS A 197 2.20 -15.69 -0.32
C HIS A 197 1.06 -15.40 0.64
N CYS A 198 1.29 -15.66 1.94
CA CYS A 198 0.37 -15.32 3.01
C CYS A 198 0.75 -13.96 3.62
N PRO A 199 -0.04 -12.89 3.44
CA PRO A 199 0.32 -11.56 3.94
C PRO A 199 0.33 -11.43 5.47
N SER A 200 -0.28 -12.38 6.21
CA SER A 200 -0.29 -12.36 7.67
C SER A 200 0.90 -13.08 8.31
N THR A 201 1.37 -14.17 7.72
CA THR A 201 2.50 -14.96 8.27
C THR A 201 3.81 -14.72 7.52
N HIS A 202 3.73 -14.14 6.33
CA HIS A 202 4.81 -13.99 5.37
C HIS A 202 5.50 -15.30 4.96
N GLN A 203 4.79 -16.42 5.11
CA GLN A 203 5.19 -17.66 4.43
C GLN A 203 4.79 -17.59 2.97
N SER A 204 5.63 -18.18 2.13
CA SER A 204 5.44 -18.32 0.69
C SER A 204 5.51 -19.79 0.29
N VAL A 205 4.80 -20.15 -0.76
CA VAL A 205 5.00 -21.40 -1.49
C VAL A 205 5.36 -21.05 -2.92
N VAL A 206 6.49 -21.56 -3.40
CA VAL A 206 7.05 -21.25 -4.72
C VAL A 206 7.02 -22.52 -5.56
N ALA A 207 6.22 -22.56 -6.62
CA ALA A 207 6.19 -23.64 -7.58
C ALA A 207 7.00 -23.26 -8.82
N VAL A 208 8.05 -24.01 -9.11
CA VAL A 208 8.85 -23.88 -10.33
C VAL A 208 8.40 -24.97 -11.30
N CYS A 209 7.87 -24.54 -12.44
CA CYS A 209 7.23 -25.41 -13.42
C CYS A 209 8.00 -25.33 -14.73
N HIS A 210 8.61 -26.44 -15.16
CA HIS A 210 9.20 -26.54 -16.49
C HIS A 210 8.15 -27.07 -17.45
N THR A 211 7.53 -26.16 -18.20
CA THR A 211 6.46 -26.46 -19.16
C THR A 211 7.01 -27.18 -20.39
N ALA A 212 6.12 -27.82 -21.15
CA ALA A 212 6.45 -28.58 -22.34
C ALA A 212 5.45 -28.32 -23.48
N PHE A 213 5.33 -27.06 -23.89
CA PHE A 213 4.45 -26.63 -25.00
C PHE A 213 4.79 -27.30 -26.35
N ARG A 214 5.98 -27.90 -26.47
CA ARG A 214 6.42 -28.65 -27.65
C ARG A 214 6.88 -30.03 -27.22
N ASN A 215 6.77 -31.02 -28.11
CA ASN A 215 7.18 -32.38 -27.77
C ASN A 215 8.72 -32.48 -27.62
N PRO A 216 9.24 -32.91 -26.44
CA PRO A 216 10.68 -33.04 -26.21
C PRO A 216 11.41 -34.02 -27.15
N LYS A 217 10.68 -34.92 -27.81
CA LYS A 217 11.26 -35.84 -28.82
C LYS A 217 11.56 -35.16 -30.16
N THR A 218 10.89 -34.06 -30.45
CA THR A 218 11.01 -33.33 -31.73
C THR A 218 11.58 -31.93 -31.57
N TYR A 219 11.54 -31.37 -30.36
CA TYR A 219 12.02 -30.04 -30.03
C TYR A 219 13.13 -30.12 -29.00
N GLN A 220 14.20 -29.36 -29.23
CA GLN A 220 15.35 -29.33 -28.33
C GLN A 220 15.23 -28.16 -27.35
N TYR A 221 14.92 -28.50 -26.11
CA TYR A 221 14.92 -27.57 -24.97
C TYR A 221 16.35 -27.17 -24.59
N ARG A 222 16.50 -26.03 -23.90
CA ARG A 222 17.77 -25.65 -23.28
C ARG A 222 18.22 -26.72 -22.29
N GLN A 223 19.49 -27.09 -22.35
CA GLN A 223 20.06 -28.10 -21.44
C GLN A 223 20.45 -27.51 -20.09
N GLU A 224 20.87 -26.24 -20.07
CA GLU A 224 21.23 -25.53 -18.84
C GLU A 224 20.02 -24.74 -18.35
N VAL A 225 19.57 -25.07 -17.14
CA VAL A 225 18.52 -24.33 -16.44
C VAL A 225 19.18 -23.24 -15.60
N PRO A 226 18.78 -21.96 -15.74
CA PRO A 226 19.39 -20.90 -14.95
C PRO A 226 19.08 -21.08 -13.46
N PRO A 227 20.03 -20.76 -12.56
CA PRO A 227 19.79 -20.82 -11.13
C PRO A 227 18.72 -19.79 -10.73
N MET A 228 17.95 -20.11 -9.68
CA MET A 228 16.89 -19.24 -9.18
C MET A 228 17.20 -18.76 -7.76
N CYS A 229 16.99 -17.47 -7.53
CA CYS A 229 17.10 -16.84 -6.23
C CYS A 229 15.74 -16.81 -5.53
N ILE A 230 15.55 -17.61 -4.49
CA ILE A 230 14.32 -17.61 -3.69
C ILE A 230 14.52 -16.73 -2.44
N PRO A 231 13.72 -15.64 -2.26
CA PRO A 231 13.81 -14.81 -1.07
C PRO A 231 13.29 -15.55 0.17
N GLY A 232 14.12 -15.65 1.21
CA GLY A 232 13.79 -16.33 2.45
C GLY A 232 14.45 -17.70 2.60
N LYS A 233 14.06 -18.41 3.65
CA LYS A 233 14.58 -19.74 4.01
C LYS A 233 13.61 -20.81 3.53
N ILE A 234 14.09 -21.72 2.70
CA ILE A 234 13.37 -22.93 2.30
C ILE A 234 13.27 -23.85 3.52
N GLU A 235 12.03 -24.18 3.90
CA GLU A 235 11.72 -25.07 5.01
C GLU A 235 11.64 -26.53 4.55
N GLU A 236 11.02 -26.75 3.39
CA GLU A 236 10.82 -28.08 2.80
C GLU A 236 10.58 -27.99 1.28
N VAL A 237 10.77 -29.12 0.60
CA VAL A 237 10.24 -29.37 -0.74
C VAL A 237 8.90 -30.07 -0.56
N VAL A 238 7.82 -29.32 -0.78
CA VAL A 238 6.43 -29.79 -0.63
C VAL A 238 6.12 -30.87 -1.65
N LEU A 239 6.54 -30.67 -2.90
CA LEU A 239 6.29 -31.55 -4.02
C LEU A 239 7.49 -31.53 -4.96
N GLU A 240 7.97 -32.71 -5.33
CA GLU A 240 8.88 -32.95 -6.44
C GLU A 240 8.21 -33.97 -7.37
N ALA A 241 7.87 -33.57 -8.58
CA ALA A 241 7.14 -34.43 -9.51
C ALA A 241 7.63 -34.26 -10.95
N ARG A 242 7.75 -35.37 -11.67
CA ARG A 242 8.13 -35.36 -13.08
C ARG A 242 7.39 -36.42 -13.89
N THR A 243 6.97 -36.03 -15.08
CA THR A 243 6.36 -36.96 -16.05
C THR A 243 7.47 -37.79 -16.70
N VAL A 244 7.39 -39.12 -16.60
CA VAL A 244 8.39 -40.04 -17.16
C VAL A 244 7.76 -41.05 -18.11
N GLU A 245 8.50 -41.36 -19.17
CA GLU A 245 8.18 -42.46 -20.08
C GLU A 245 8.66 -43.79 -19.48
N ARG A 246 7.79 -44.79 -19.49
CA ARG A 246 8.02 -46.16 -19.00
C ARG A 246 7.97 -47.13 -20.17
N ILE A 247 8.62 -48.29 -19.98
CA ILE A 247 8.52 -49.39 -20.94
C ILE A 247 7.11 -49.99 -20.83
N ALA A 248 6.20 -49.50 -21.67
CA ALA A 248 4.85 -50.04 -21.87
C ALA A 248 4.58 -50.21 -23.37
N GLY A 249 3.49 -50.90 -23.72
CA GLY A 249 3.06 -51.02 -25.12
C GLY A 249 2.63 -49.68 -25.70
N SER A 250 2.70 -49.53 -27.02
CA SER A 250 2.19 -48.35 -27.71
C SER A 250 0.69 -48.16 -27.45
N TYR A 251 0.25 -46.90 -27.43
CA TYR A 251 -1.16 -46.58 -27.23
C TYR A 251 -2.07 -47.30 -28.23
N GLN A 252 -3.05 -48.04 -27.70
CA GLN A 252 -4.13 -48.61 -28.48
C GLN A 252 -5.46 -48.15 -27.90
N LYS A 253 -6.32 -47.60 -28.76
CA LYS A 253 -7.64 -47.12 -28.38
C LYS A 253 -8.53 -48.30 -27.99
N ASP A 254 -8.92 -48.38 -26.73
CA ASP A 254 -9.81 -49.45 -26.24
C ASP A 254 -11.23 -49.29 -26.80
N ARG A 255 -11.92 -50.41 -27.01
CA ARG A 255 -13.26 -50.46 -27.61
C ARG A 255 -14.38 -50.06 -26.65
N LYS A 256 -14.17 -50.18 -25.34
CA LYS A 256 -15.20 -49.97 -24.30
C LYS A 256 -14.86 -48.84 -23.35
N SER A 257 -13.58 -48.52 -23.19
CA SER A 257 -13.07 -47.54 -22.23
C SER A 257 -12.34 -46.39 -22.91
N ILE A 258 -12.45 -45.20 -22.33
CA ILE A 258 -11.64 -44.03 -22.70
C ILE A 258 -10.31 -44.14 -21.95
N ASN A 259 -9.38 -44.93 -22.51
CA ASN A 259 -8.08 -45.17 -21.90
C ASN A 259 -7.05 -44.07 -22.25
N GLY A 260 -6.20 -43.77 -21.28
CA GLY A 260 -5.04 -42.88 -21.39
C GLY A 260 -3.78 -43.55 -21.95
N LEU A 261 -2.70 -42.79 -21.99
CA LEU A 261 -1.36 -43.25 -22.37
C LEU A 261 -0.73 -44.14 -21.27
N PRO A 262 -0.51 -45.44 -21.50
CA PRO A 262 0.02 -46.36 -20.47
C PRO A 262 1.55 -46.27 -20.29
N ASP A 263 2.24 -45.67 -21.26
CA ASP A 263 3.69 -45.47 -21.29
C ASP A 263 4.13 -44.20 -20.55
N HIS A 264 3.20 -43.33 -20.14
CA HIS A 264 3.52 -42.12 -19.40
C HIS A 264 2.96 -42.20 -17.98
N THR A 265 3.85 -42.06 -17.00
CA THR A 265 3.50 -42.11 -15.57
C THR A 265 4.20 -40.99 -14.83
N LEU A 266 3.75 -40.73 -13.60
CA LEU A 266 4.34 -39.72 -12.73
C LEU A 266 5.33 -40.34 -11.73
N GLU A 267 6.54 -39.79 -11.65
CA GLU A 267 7.39 -39.95 -10.46
C GLU A 267 7.12 -38.79 -9.52
N ILE A 268 6.76 -39.09 -8.27
CA ILE A 268 6.33 -38.09 -7.29
C ILE A 268 6.97 -38.37 -5.94
N ARG A 269 7.40 -37.31 -5.26
CA ARG A 269 7.85 -37.28 -3.87
C ARG A 269 7.23 -36.06 -3.19
N GLU A 270 6.73 -36.23 -1.98
CA GLU A 270 6.08 -35.17 -1.20
C GLU A 270 6.81 -34.99 0.13
N HIS A 271 6.86 -33.75 0.63
CA HIS A 271 7.42 -33.39 1.95
C HIS A 271 8.82 -33.93 2.21
N ILE A 272 9.76 -33.64 1.31
CA ILE A 272 11.17 -34.04 1.45
C ILE A 272 12.03 -32.85 1.88
N GLN A 273 13.19 -33.13 2.46
CA GLN A 273 14.18 -32.09 2.76
C GLN A 273 14.94 -31.70 1.48
N LEU A 274 15.47 -30.47 1.45
CA LEU A 274 16.15 -29.93 0.26
C LEU A 274 17.33 -30.80 -0.20
N HIS A 275 18.09 -31.37 0.74
CA HIS A 275 19.23 -32.25 0.44
C HIS A 275 18.81 -33.63 -0.10
N ASP A 276 17.56 -34.04 0.09
CA ASP A 276 17.02 -35.30 -0.43
C ASP A 276 16.43 -35.14 -1.85
N SER A 277 16.39 -33.90 -2.35
CA SER A 277 15.89 -33.58 -3.69
C SER A 277 16.75 -34.22 -4.77
N LYS A 278 16.10 -34.71 -5.83
CA LYS A 278 16.80 -35.18 -7.03
C LYS A 278 16.86 -34.10 -8.12
N ILE A 279 15.97 -33.12 -8.05
CA ILE A 279 15.86 -32.06 -9.06
C ILE A 279 16.83 -30.92 -8.77
N VAL A 280 17.06 -30.60 -7.50
CA VAL A 280 17.90 -29.46 -7.09
C VAL A 280 19.06 -29.88 -6.21
N LYS A 281 20.17 -29.16 -6.35
CA LYS A 281 21.24 -29.13 -5.35
C LYS A 281 21.24 -27.79 -4.65
N GLN A 282 21.48 -27.83 -3.34
CA GLN A 282 21.65 -26.63 -2.56
C GLN A 282 23.06 -26.08 -2.82
N ASP A 283 23.14 -24.83 -3.27
CA ASP A 283 24.37 -24.04 -3.30
C ASP A 283 24.46 -23.13 -2.06
N ASP A 284 25.59 -22.42 -1.91
CA ASP A 284 25.87 -21.54 -0.77
C ASP A 284 24.77 -20.48 -0.52
N VAL A 285 24.46 -20.25 0.75
CA VAL A 285 23.52 -19.20 1.16
C VAL A 285 24.12 -17.83 0.84
N MET A 286 23.51 -17.13 -0.12
CA MET A 286 23.97 -15.83 -0.59
C MET A 286 23.15 -14.70 0.02
N CYS A 287 23.77 -13.91 0.91
CA CYS A 287 23.19 -12.63 1.34
C CYS A 287 23.41 -11.57 0.25
N LYS A 288 22.43 -11.35 -0.63
CA LYS A 288 22.46 -10.24 -1.59
C LYS A 288 22.11 -8.92 -0.87
N GLY A 289 23.11 -8.10 -0.57
CA GLY A 289 22.91 -6.76 0.00
C GLY A 289 22.68 -6.72 1.53
N ARG A 290 22.21 -5.57 2.04
CA ARG A 290 22.19 -5.28 3.50
C ARG A 290 21.15 -6.04 4.32
N SER A 291 20.12 -6.63 3.70
CA SER A 291 18.98 -7.23 4.43
C SER A 291 18.22 -8.35 3.70
N GLU A 292 18.64 -8.78 2.50
CA GLU A 292 17.91 -9.83 1.76
C GLU A 292 18.63 -11.17 1.92
N PHE A 293 18.05 -12.00 2.78
CA PHE A 293 18.37 -13.42 2.82
C PHE A 293 17.74 -14.08 1.60
N VAL A 294 18.58 -14.60 0.71
CA VAL A 294 18.16 -15.27 -0.51
C VAL A 294 18.87 -16.61 -0.55
N GLN A 295 18.15 -17.66 -0.90
CA GLN A 295 18.74 -18.96 -1.20
C GLN A 295 18.77 -19.14 -2.71
N GLU A 296 19.98 -19.31 -3.23
CA GLU A 296 20.21 -19.67 -4.62
C GLU A 296 20.02 -21.18 -4.77
N ILE A 297 19.27 -21.57 -5.79
CA ILE A 297 18.96 -22.96 -6.08
C ILE A 297 19.46 -23.25 -7.49
N GLU A 298 20.31 -24.27 -7.61
CA GLU A 298 20.75 -24.81 -8.88
C GLU A 298 19.90 -26.04 -9.23
N PHE A 299 19.43 -26.09 -10.48
CA PHE A 299 18.61 -27.18 -10.98
C PHE A 299 19.48 -28.17 -11.75
N GLU A 300 19.60 -29.40 -11.26
CA GLU A 300 20.36 -30.45 -11.94
C GLU A 300 19.49 -31.27 -12.91
N HIS A 301 18.29 -31.65 -12.47
CA HIS A 301 17.42 -32.58 -13.20
C HIS A 301 16.01 -32.02 -13.43
N LEU A 302 15.90 -30.71 -13.64
CA LEU A 302 14.62 -30.08 -14.00
C LEU A 302 14.37 -30.25 -15.51
N SER A 303 13.88 -31.43 -15.90
CA SER A 303 13.52 -31.71 -17.31
C SER A 303 12.14 -31.15 -17.67
N PRO A 304 11.82 -30.98 -18.98
CA PRO A 304 10.48 -30.63 -19.41
C PRO A 304 9.41 -31.57 -18.84
N GLY A 305 8.32 -31.01 -18.33
CA GLY A 305 7.26 -31.75 -17.63
C GLY A 305 7.54 -32.05 -16.17
N SER A 306 8.44 -31.29 -15.54
CA SER A 306 8.76 -31.37 -14.12
C SER A 306 8.21 -30.18 -13.34
N VAL A 307 7.85 -30.43 -12.10
CA VAL A 307 7.38 -29.43 -11.13
C VAL A 307 8.10 -29.68 -9.81
N ILE A 308 8.63 -28.61 -9.24
CA ILE A 308 9.12 -28.60 -7.87
C ILE A 308 8.49 -27.46 -7.10
N VAL A 309 8.07 -27.74 -5.86
CA VAL A 309 7.37 -26.78 -5.01
C VAL A 309 8.09 -26.66 -3.67
N PHE A 310 8.46 -25.43 -3.32
CA PHE A 310 9.16 -25.11 -2.07
C PHE A 310 8.22 -24.41 -1.10
N ARG A 311 8.32 -24.73 0.19
CA ARG A 311 7.79 -23.90 1.27
C ARG A 311 8.89 -23.02 1.80
N VAL A 312 8.61 -21.73 1.89
CA VAL A 312 9.61 -20.70 2.17
C VAL A 312 9.08 -19.80 3.29
N SER A 313 9.88 -19.60 4.33
CA SER A 313 9.62 -18.59 5.35
C SER A 313 10.52 -17.39 5.14
N LEU A 314 10.20 -16.27 5.78
CA LEU A 314 11.21 -15.25 6.03
C LEU A 314 12.39 -15.87 6.80
N ASP A 315 13.58 -15.30 6.64
CA ASP A 315 14.68 -15.66 7.53
C ASP A 315 14.30 -15.33 8.99
N PRO A 316 14.83 -16.05 9.99
CA PRO A 316 14.40 -15.92 11.38
C PRO A 316 14.46 -14.48 11.91
N ARG A 317 15.45 -13.69 11.46
CA ARG A 317 15.62 -12.31 11.88
C ARG A 317 14.56 -11.41 11.24
N SER A 318 14.32 -11.54 9.94
CA SER A 318 13.24 -10.80 9.27
C SER A 318 11.87 -11.15 9.83
N GLN A 319 11.62 -12.43 10.14
CA GLN A 319 10.37 -12.88 10.75
C GLN A 319 10.14 -12.23 12.11
N GLU A 320 11.17 -12.19 12.97
CA GLU A 320 11.12 -11.50 14.26
C GLU A 320 10.84 -10.00 14.07
N LEU A 321 11.59 -9.34 13.19
CA LEU A 321 11.46 -7.89 12.94
C LEU A 321 10.09 -7.51 12.39
N VAL A 322 9.55 -8.27 11.44
CA VAL A 322 8.20 -8.06 10.92
C VAL A 322 7.16 -8.33 12.01
N GLY A 323 7.32 -9.40 12.80
CA GLY A 323 6.42 -9.71 13.91
C GLY A 323 6.39 -8.61 14.98
N VAL A 324 7.55 -8.06 15.34
CA VAL A 324 7.68 -6.92 16.26
C VAL A 324 7.06 -5.66 15.65
N LEU A 325 7.32 -5.38 14.38
CA LEU A 325 6.72 -4.24 13.69
C LEU A 325 5.19 -4.33 13.70
N ARG A 326 4.63 -5.51 13.40
CA ARG A 326 3.20 -5.78 13.48
C ARG A 326 2.66 -5.57 14.89
N ARG A 327 3.38 -6.00 15.93
CA ARG A 327 2.98 -5.78 17.33
C ARG A 327 2.79 -4.31 17.67
N HIS A 328 3.66 -3.44 17.17
CA HIS A 328 3.56 -1.99 17.34
C HIS A 328 2.44 -1.38 16.49
N LEU A 329 2.15 -1.95 15.31
CA LEU A 329 1.04 -1.53 14.44
C LEU A 329 -0.35 -1.93 14.96
N VAL A 330 -0.46 -2.88 15.90
CA VAL A 330 -1.74 -3.28 16.53
C VAL A 330 -2.49 -2.09 17.12
N GLN A 331 -1.78 -1.04 17.57
CA GLN A 331 -2.43 0.17 18.09
C GLN A 331 -3.30 0.91 17.07
N PHE A 332 -3.08 0.67 15.77
CA PHE A 332 -3.85 1.28 14.68
C PHE A 332 -4.94 0.35 14.15
N SER A 333 -4.70 -0.97 14.17
CA SER A 333 -5.71 -1.94 13.74
C SER A 333 -5.45 -3.35 14.25
N ASP A 334 -6.53 -4.05 14.57
CA ASP A 334 -6.50 -5.42 15.07
C ASP A 334 -5.99 -6.45 14.06
N HIS A 335 -6.03 -6.16 12.76
CA HIS A 335 -5.55 -7.11 11.75
C HIS A 335 -4.03 -7.38 11.83
N TYR A 336 -3.26 -6.50 12.49
CA TYR A 336 -1.83 -6.73 12.72
C TYR A 336 -1.56 -7.72 13.87
N LYS A 337 -2.57 -8.14 14.64
CA LYS A 337 -2.42 -9.12 15.73
C LYS A 337 -1.93 -10.46 15.20
N THR A 338 -2.49 -10.95 14.11
CA THR A 338 -2.04 -12.20 13.46
C THR A 338 -0.60 -12.05 13.00
N GLY A 339 0.28 -12.97 13.36
CA GLY A 339 1.71 -12.90 13.02
C GLY A 339 2.52 -11.87 13.79
N SER A 340 1.94 -11.20 14.80
CA SER A 340 2.70 -10.33 15.71
C SER A 340 3.53 -11.13 16.71
N MET A 341 4.68 -10.58 17.10
CA MET A 341 5.62 -11.17 18.05
C MET A 341 5.91 -10.19 19.20
N PRO A 342 6.20 -10.67 20.42
CA PRO A 342 6.57 -9.80 21.53
C PRO A 342 7.91 -9.09 21.25
N ASP A 343 8.01 -7.83 21.68
CA ASP A 343 9.25 -7.05 21.60
C ASP A 343 9.85 -6.91 22.99
N ASN A 344 10.78 -7.81 23.33
CA ASN A 344 11.41 -7.84 24.65
C ASN A 344 12.38 -6.66 24.89
N ASN A 345 12.84 -6.01 23.83
CA ASN A 345 13.80 -4.92 23.87
C ASN A 345 13.23 -3.64 23.24
N ALA A 346 11.91 -3.45 23.34
CA ALA A 346 11.22 -2.32 22.76
C ALA A 346 11.83 -0.99 23.25
N PRO A 347 12.21 -0.07 22.34
CA PRO A 347 12.57 1.29 22.72
C PRO A 347 11.44 1.90 23.58
N ALA A 348 11.80 2.59 24.67
CA ALA A 348 10.83 3.16 25.61
C ALA A 348 9.79 4.09 24.95
N ILE A 349 10.13 4.69 23.80
CA ILE A 349 9.20 5.53 23.03
C ILE A 349 8.07 4.73 22.37
N LEU A 350 8.29 3.45 22.04
CA LEU A 350 7.30 2.57 21.39
C LEU A 350 6.37 1.87 22.39
N THR A 351 6.72 1.84 23.68
CA THR A 351 5.82 1.29 24.72
C THR A 351 4.67 2.23 25.05
N THR A 352 4.79 3.51 24.67
CA THR A 352 3.73 4.51 24.81
C THR A 352 2.93 4.59 23.50
N PRO A 353 1.59 4.50 23.54
CA PRO A 353 0.76 4.68 22.33
C PRO A 353 1.04 6.03 21.66
N LEU A 354 1.08 6.04 20.32
CA LEU A 354 1.39 7.24 19.54
C LEU A 354 0.43 8.39 19.83
N ALA A 355 -0.85 8.08 20.04
CA ALA A 355 -1.87 9.06 20.43
C ALA A 355 -1.50 9.81 21.73
N ALA A 356 -0.89 9.14 22.70
CA ALA A 356 -0.47 9.77 23.96
C ALA A 356 0.72 10.72 23.75
N ILE A 357 1.65 10.39 22.85
CA ILE A 357 2.76 11.28 22.47
C ILE A 357 2.20 12.49 21.72
N MET A 358 1.36 12.27 20.70
CA MET A 358 0.76 13.31 19.87
C MET A 358 -0.20 14.21 20.66
N SER A 359 -0.82 13.74 21.75
CA SER A 359 -1.68 14.57 22.61
C SER A 359 -0.99 15.82 23.16
N LYS A 360 0.35 15.78 23.29
CA LYS A 360 1.20 16.89 23.78
C LYS A 360 1.58 17.90 22.69
N VAL A 361 1.35 17.57 21.42
CA VAL A 361 1.70 18.39 20.26
C VAL A 361 0.66 19.50 20.09
N THR A 362 1.10 20.73 19.80
CA THR A 362 0.19 21.87 19.61
C THR A 362 -0.40 21.88 18.19
N LEU A 363 -1.48 22.65 17.95
CA LEU A 363 -1.99 22.82 16.58
C LEU A 363 -0.99 23.51 15.64
N ALA A 364 -0.07 24.32 16.18
CA ALA A 364 1.04 24.89 15.44
C ALA A 364 2.08 23.83 15.05
N ASP A 365 2.41 22.90 15.95
CA ASP A 365 3.30 21.78 15.63
C ASP A 365 2.64 20.79 14.64
N MET A 366 1.31 20.64 14.69
CA MET A 366 0.55 19.82 13.73
C MET A 366 0.65 20.37 12.30
N ASN A 367 0.86 21.68 12.12
CA ASN A 367 1.19 22.24 10.81
C ASN A 367 2.48 21.62 10.26
N VAL A 368 3.52 21.50 11.10
CA VAL A 368 4.81 20.88 10.73
C VAL A 368 4.65 19.39 10.49
N LEU A 369 3.94 18.67 11.36
CA LEU A 369 3.73 17.23 11.21
C LEU A 369 2.98 16.89 9.91
N LEU A 370 1.90 17.61 9.61
CA LEU A 370 0.97 17.25 8.54
C LEU A 370 1.27 17.95 7.22
N PHE A 371 1.64 19.23 7.22
CA PHE A 371 1.61 20.07 6.01
C PHE A 371 2.99 20.63 5.66
N ARG A 372 3.23 21.93 5.87
CA ARG A 372 4.38 22.72 5.39
C ARG A 372 4.63 22.59 3.89
N CYS A 373 4.31 23.63 3.14
CA CYS A 373 4.66 23.65 1.71
C CYS A 373 6.16 23.82 1.51
N ASP A 374 6.65 23.64 0.28
CA ASP A 374 8.08 23.69 -0.01
C ASP A 374 8.76 25.01 0.42
N ALA A 375 8.14 26.15 0.14
CA ALA A 375 8.65 27.46 0.56
C ALA A 375 8.81 27.58 2.09
N GLU A 376 7.91 26.95 2.84
CA GLU A 376 7.94 26.91 4.30
C GLU A 376 9.07 26.00 4.82
N GLU A 377 9.24 24.81 4.26
CA GLU A 377 10.34 23.91 4.61
C GLU A 377 11.71 24.51 4.26
N GLN A 378 11.82 25.21 3.12
CA GLN A 378 13.06 25.88 2.71
C GLN A 378 13.47 27.01 3.66
N GLU A 379 12.51 27.72 4.27
CA GLU A 379 12.80 28.73 5.30
C GLU A 379 13.53 28.12 6.50
N ASP A 380 13.28 26.84 6.80
CA ASP A 380 13.97 26.08 7.85
C ASP A 380 15.27 25.40 7.38
N GLY A 381 15.72 25.66 6.14
CA GLY A 381 16.90 25.04 5.52
C GLY A 381 16.66 23.63 4.96
N GLY A 382 15.40 23.19 4.88
CA GLY A 382 14.99 21.90 4.33
C GLY A 382 14.38 22.00 2.93
N GLY A 383 13.33 21.22 2.69
CA GLY A 383 12.56 21.19 1.45
C GLY A 383 11.56 20.04 1.43
N CYS A 384 10.61 20.06 0.51
CA CYS A 384 9.73 18.92 0.27
C CYS A 384 10.51 17.79 -0.42
N TYR A 385 10.28 16.55 -0.01
CA TYR A 385 10.95 15.40 -0.62
C TYR A 385 10.66 15.30 -2.13
N ASN A 386 11.70 15.13 -2.93
CA ASN A 386 11.59 14.86 -4.37
C ASN A 386 11.65 13.35 -4.63
N ILE A 387 10.57 12.80 -5.18
CA ILE A 387 10.54 11.40 -5.59
C ILE A 387 11.24 11.30 -6.95
N PRO A 388 12.36 10.55 -7.05
CA PRO A 388 13.12 10.46 -8.28
C PRO A 388 12.27 10.04 -9.47
N SER A 389 12.50 10.69 -10.62
CA SER A 389 11.80 10.42 -11.88
C SER A 389 10.28 10.65 -11.85
N TRP A 390 9.76 11.40 -10.87
CA TRP A 390 8.34 11.69 -10.77
C TRP A 390 8.02 13.14 -10.37
N MET A 391 7.86 13.44 -9.07
CA MET A 391 7.59 14.80 -8.61
C MET A 391 8.03 15.05 -7.16
N SER A 392 8.16 16.33 -6.81
CA SER A 392 8.25 16.76 -5.41
C SER A 392 6.89 16.73 -4.73
N LEU A 393 6.88 16.30 -3.47
CA LEU A 393 5.69 16.36 -2.63
C LEU A 393 5.20 17.81 -2.50
N LYS A 394 3.88 18.00 -2.43
CA LYS A 394 3.28 19.34 -2.24
C LYS A 394 3.43 19.85 -0.81
N TYR A 395 3.57 18.93 0.13
CA TYR A 395 3.77 19.17 1.55
C TYR A 395 4.93 18.29 2.03
N GLY A 396 5.74 18.80 2.95
CA GLY A 396 6.83 18.03 3.57
C GLY A 396 6.33 17.09 4.67
N GLY A 397 5.18 17.40 5.26
CA GLY A 397 4.52 16.57 6.27
C GLY A 397 3.74 15.38 5.71
N LEU A 398 3.08 14.66 6.61
CA LEU A 398 2.38 13.40 6.30
C LEU A 398 1.28 13.56 5.24
N GLN A 399 0.64 14.73 5.13
CA GLN A 399 -0.34 15.00 4.06
C GLN A 399 0.28 14.85 2.68
N GLY A 400 1.54 15.27 2.48
CA GLY A 400 2.22 15.18 1.20
C GLY A 400 2.31 13.75 0.72
N LEU A 401 2.69 12.84 1.62
CA LEU A 401 2.72 11.40 1.38
C LEU A 401 1.31 10.86 1.15
N MET A 402 0.37 11.17 2.04
CA MET A 402 -1.00 10.66 1.97
C MET A 402 -1.74 11.08 0.70
N SER A 403 -1.50 12.29 0.18
CA SER A 403 -2.06 12.73 -1.10
C SER A 403 -1.57 11.89 -2.27
N VAL A 404 -0.30 11.47 -2.27
CA VAL A 404 0.27 10.59 -3.28
C VAL A 404 -0.26 9.16 -3.12
N MET A 405 -0.24 8.65 -1.88
CA MET A 405 -0.66 7.28 -1.58
C MET A 405 -2.16 7.06 -1.75
N GLY A 406 -2.96 8.13 -1.71
CA GLY A 406 -4.39 8.10 -2.01
C GLY A 406 -4.72 7.54 -3.39
N ASP A 407 -3.82 7.68 -4.37
CA ASP A 407 -4.00 7.11 -5.71
C ASP A 407 -3.35 5.73 -5.86
N ILE A 408 -2.20 5.52 -5.21
CA ILE A 408 -1.38 4.29 -5.32
C ILE A 408 -2.04 3.13 -4.57
N ARG A 409 -2.45 3.36 -3.31
CA ARG A 409 -2.91 2.31 -2.39
C ARG A 409 -4.20 1.63 -2.85
N PRO A 410 -5.26 2.35 -3.29
CA PRO A 410 -6.50 1.70 -3.70
C PRO A 410 -6.34 0.85 -4.97
N LYS A 411 -5.40 1.22 -5.85
CA LYS A 411 -5.08 0.49 -7.09
C LYS A 411 -4.01 -0.58 -6.89
N ASN A 412 -3.42 -0.62 -5.70
CA ASN A 412 -2.27 -1.46 -5.38
C ASN A 412 -1.13 -1.32 -6.40
N ASP A 413 -0.83 -0.09 -6.80
CA ASP A 413 0.19 0.22 -7.80
C ASP A 413 1.61 0.11 -7.20
N LEU A 414 2.06 -1.12 -6.99
CA LEU A 414 3.40 -1.43 -6.51
C LEU A 414 4.48 -1.07 -7.54
N GLY A 415 4.13 -0.80 -8.80
CA GLY A 415 5.04 -0.36 -9.87
C GLY A 415 5.37 1.13 -9.83
N HIS A 416 4.64 1.92 -9.03
CA HIS A 416 4.80 3.36 -8.95
C HIS A 416 6.23 3.78 -8.52
N PRO A 417 6.81 4.88 -9.06
CA PRO A 417 8.13 5.39 -8.66
C PRO A 417 8.31 5.63 -7.16
N PHE A 418 7.21 5.93 -6.45
CA PHE A 418 7.16 6.03 -5.00
C PHE A 418 7.56 4.71 -4.30
N CYS A 419 6.96 3.60 -4.74
CA CYS A 419 7.24 2.27 -4.21
C CYS A 419 8.65 1.82 -4.57
N ASP A 420 9.09 2.11 -5.78
CA ASP A 420 10.46 1.83 -6.23
C ASP A 420 11.50 2.60 -5.41
N ASN A 421 11.27 3.88 -5.11
CA ASN A 421 12.14 4.67 -4.23
C ASN A 421 12.28 4.02 -2.83
N LEU A 422 11.17 3.57 -2.24
CA LEU A 422 11.16 2.88 -0.94
C LEU A 422 11.87 1.52 -0.96
N ARG A 423 11.82 0.80 -2.09
CA ARG A 423 12.57 -0.45 -2.27
C ARG A 423 14.07 -0.20 -2.43
N ARG A 424 14.45 0.85 -3.16
CA ARG A 424 15.86 1.17 -3.47
C ARG A 424 16.63 1.74 -2.30
N GLY A 425 15.98 2.40 -1.34
CA GLY A 425 16.69 2.93 -0.20
C GLY A 425 15.81 3.59 0.86
N ASP A 426 16.49 4.06 1.91
CA ASP A 426 15.84 4.52 3.14
C ASP A 426 15.64 6.04 3.18
N TRP A 427 15.90 6.75 2.07
CA TRP A 427 15.94 8.22 2.05
C TRP A 427 14.59 8.86 2.43
N MET A 428 13.49 8.36 1.89
CA MET A 428 12.15 8.87 2.23
C MET A 428 11.79 8.54 3.68
N ILE A 429 12.20 7.36 4.15
CA ILE A 429 12.01 6.89 5.52
C ILE A 429 12.73 7.83 6.50
N ASP A 430 14.00 8.14 6.21
CA ASP A 430 14.81 9.07 7.00
C ASP A 430 14.30 10.52 6.92
N TYR A 431 13.84 10.96 5.75
CA TYR A 431 13.26 12.29 5.56
C TYR A 431 12.10 12.54 6.53
N VAL A 432 11.14 11.60 6.61
CA VAL A 432 9.95 11.71 7.46
C VAL A 432 10.32 11.92 8.93
N SER A 433 11.27 11.13 9.44
CA SER A 433 11.61 11.19 10.86
C SER A 433 12.54 12.36 11.19
N ASN A 434 13.56 12.62 10.36
CA ASN A 434 14.61 13.58 10.68
C ASN A 434 14.09 15.02 10.68
N ARG A 435 13.14 15.35 9.79
CA ARG A 435 12.53 16.69 9.77
C ARG A 435 11.77 17.02 11.06
N LEU A 436 11.24 16.01 11.76
CA LEU A 436 10.54 16.18 13.03
C LEU A 436 11.50 16.22 14.22
N VAL A 437 12.51 15.33 14.23
CA VAL A 437 13.50 15.25 15.32
C VAL A 437 14.24 16.57 15.51
N ILE A 438 14.62 17.24 14.41
CA ILE A 438 15.35 18.52 14.44
C ILE A 438 14.55 19.62 15.16
N LYS A 439 13.20 19.56 15.16
CA LYS A 439 12.36 20.56 15.84
C LYS A 439 12.36 20.42 17.37
N GLY A 440 12.72 19.25 17.90
CA GLY A 440 12.74 18.99 19.34
C GLY A 440 11.35 19.06 20.00
N GLY A 441 11.32 19.11 21.33
CA GLY A 441 10.06 19.16 22.10
C GLY A 441 9.13 17.97 21.84
N ALA A 442 7.82 18.18 22.00
CA ALA A 442 6.82 17.13 21.77
C ALA A 442 6.80 16.61 20.32
N LEU A 443 7.05 17.50 19.34
CA LEU A 443 7.14 17.12 17.93
C LEU A 443 8.37 16.25 17.64
N GLY A 444 9.50 16.56 18.28
CA GLY A 444 10.71 15.76 18.21
C GLY A 444 10.53 14.35 18.78
N GLU A 445 9.72 14.19 19.84
CA GLU A 445 9.35 12.87 20.36
C GLU A 445 8.52 12.04 19.34
N VAL A 446 7.63 12.68 18.58
CA VAL A 446 6.95 12.01 17.45
C VAL A 446 7.97 11.60 16.38
N GLY A 447 8.95 12.45 16.08
CA GLY A 447 10.06 12.12 15.18
C GLY A 447 10.88 10.91 15.66
N LYS A 448 11.19 10.84 16.96
CA LYS A 448 11.89 9.70 17.58
C LYS A 448 11.05 8.43 17.55
N TRP A 449 9.74 8.53 17.71
CA TRP A 449 8.82 7.41 17.53
C TRP A 449 8.91 6.86 16.10
N PHE A 450 8.89 7.73 15.07
CA PHE A 450 9.11 7.31 13.69
C PHE A 450 10.49 6.67 13.49
N GLN A 451 11.58 7.26 14.01
CA GLN A 451 12.92 6.66 13.92
C GLN A 451 12.96 5.25 14.52
N ALA A 452 12.31 5.05 15.67
CA ALA A 452 12.23 3.75 16.32
C ALA A 452 11.44 2.74 15.48
N MET A 453 10.26 3.09 14.97
CA MET A 453 9.49 2.23 14.04
C MET A 453 10.28 1.90 12.78
N PHE A 454 10.93 2.91 12.20
CA PHE A 454 11.69 2.77 10.98
C PHE A 454 12.98 1.96 11.16
N THR A 455 13.51 1.83 12.38
CA THR A 455 14.64 0.94 12.65
C THR A 455 14.30 -0.52 12.34
N TYR A 456 13.07 -0.94 12.61
CA TYR A 456 12.57 -2.27 12.21
C TYR A 456 12.30 -2.30 10.70
N LEU A 457 11.57 -1.30 10.17
CA LEU A 457 11.21 -1.23 8.75
C LEU A 457 12.42 -1.33 7.81
N LYS A 458 13.53 -0.65 8.09
CA LYS A 458 14.72 -0.66 7.23
C LYS A 458 15.42 -2.02 7.14
N ARG A 459 15.09 -2.95 8.03
CA ARG A 459 15.72 -4.27 8.16
C ARG A 459 14.85 -5.42 7.66
N ILE A 460 13.60 -5.16 7.26
CA ILE A 460 12.75 -6.17 6.63
C ILE A 460 13.09 -6.30 5.13
N PRO A 461 12.66 -7.36 4.45
CA PRO A 461 12.87 -7.53 3.01
C PRO A 461 12.32 -6.35 2.20
N ARG A 462 13.06 -5.89 1.19
CA ARG A 462 12.73 -4.63 0.48
C ARG A 462 11.37 -4.66 -0.18
N TYR A 463 10.96 -5.82 -0.72
CA TYR A 463 9.63 -5.97 -1.33
C TYR A 463 8.46 -5.73 -0.36
N LEU A 464 8.67 -5.86 0.96
CA LEU A 464 7.66 -5.57 1.99
C LEU A 464 7.67 -4.12 2.49
N VAL A 465 8.76 -3.37 2.25
CA VAL A 465 8.95 -2.01 2.78
C VAL A 465 7.82 -1.06 2.35
N PRO A 466 7.36 -1.01 1.09
CA PRO A 466 6.27 -0.10 0.70
C PRO A 466 4.98 -0.32 1.48
N CYS A 467 4.56 -1.58 1.68
CA CYS A 467 3.33 -1.93 2.40
C CYS A 467 3.39 -1.56 3.89
N TYR A 468 4.52 -1.84 4.54
CA TYR A 468 4.69 -1.50 5.96
C TYR A 468 4.97 -0.02 6.19
N PHE A 469 5.65 0.66 5.26
CA PHE A 469 5.77 2.12 5.28
C PHE A 469 4.40 2.77 5.24
N ASP A 470 3.53 2.37 4.29
CA ASP A 470 2.14 2.82 4.22
C ASP A 470 1.40 2.60 5.53
N SER A 471 1.48 1.38 6.08
CA SER A 471 0.85 1.02 7.35
C SER A 471 1.22 1.97 8.50
N ILE A 472 2.51 2.33 8.61
CA ILE A 472 3.00 3.26 9.64
C ILE A 472 2.48 4.67 9.38
N ILE A 473 2.59 5.15 8.13
CA ILE A 473 2.20 6.52 7.76
C ILE A 473 0.69 6.73 7.91
N VAL A 474 -0.14 5.77 7.50
CA VAL A 474 -1.60 5.81 7.65
C VAL A 474 -1.99 5.83 9.12
N GLY A 475 -1.42 4.93 9.93
CA GLY A 475 -1.68 4.88 11.37
C GLY A 475 -1.32 6.20 12.06
N ALA A 476 -0.15 6.75 11.76
CA ALA A 476 0.28 8.02 12.32
C ALA A 476 -0.55 9.22 11.82
N TYR A 477 -0.90 9.24 10.53
CA TYR A 477 -1.70 10.31 9.94
C TYR A 477 -3.12 10.35 10.51
N THR A 478 -3.80 9.20 10.57
CA THR A 478 -5.15 9.08 11.15
C THR A 478 -5.15 9.47 12.63
N THR A 479 -4.16 9.00 13.39
CA THR A 479 -3.96 9.43 14.80
C THR A 479 -3.77 10.94 14.91
N ALA A 480 -2.95 11.54 14.05
CA ALA A 480 -2.72 12.99 14.06
C ALA A 480 -4.00 13.78 13.74
N LEU A 481 -4.82 13.31 12.78
CA LEU A 481 -6.12 13.93 12.48
C LEU A 481 -7.07 13.88 13.68
N ASP A 482 -7.17 12.74 14.36
CA ASP A 482 -8.01 12.61 15.55
C ASP A 482 -7.58 13.57 16.66
N ILE A 483 -6.26 13.69 16.90
CA ILE A 483 -5.73 14.65 17.88
C ILE A 483 -6.00 16.10 17.47
N VAL A 484 -5.88 16.44 16.18
CA VAL A 484 -6.22 17.77 15.67
C VAL A 484 -7.68 18.09 15.96
N PHE A 485 -8.61 17.20 15.63
CA PHE A 485 -10.04 17.45 15.83
C PHE A 485 -10.41 17.50 17.32
N ASN A 486 -9.80 16.64 18.15
CA ASN A 486 -10.02 16.66 19.61
C ASN A 486 -9.54 17.96 20.28
N LYS A 487 -8.58 18.66 19.68
CA LYS A 487 -8.10 19.98 20.16
C LYS A 487 -8.92 21.15 19.65
N MET A 488 -9.83 20.93 18.71
CA MET A 488 -10.72 21.96 18.16
C MET A 488 -12.04 22.03 18.93
N SER A 489 -12.85 23.03 18.61
CA SER A 489 -14.17 23.23 19.22
C SER A 489 -15.10 22.02 19.05
N ASN A 490 -16.12 21.94 19.90
CA ASN A 490 -17.14 20.88 19.82
C ASN A 490 -17.82 20.81 18.44
N PHE A 491 -18.03 21.95 17.79
CA PHE A 491 -18.59 22.02 16.44
C PHE A 491 -17.77 21.23 15.41
N ILE A 492 -16.44 21.25 15.53
CA ILE A 492 -15.56 20.47 14.66
C ILE A 492 -15.55 18.99 15.05
N GLN A 493 -15.48 18.71 16.36
CA GLN A 493 -15.44 17.33 16.88
C GLN A 493 -16.66 16.51 16.41
N THR A 494 -17.86 17.10 16.51
CA THR A 494 -19.13 16.49 16.09
C THR A 494 -19.50 16.82 14.63
N GLY A 495 -18.65 17.53 13.91
CA GLY A 495 -18.90 17.96 12.53
C GLY A 495 -18.82 16.82 11.53
N SER A 496 -19.41 17.03 10.35
CA SER A 496 -19.30 16.09 9.23
C SER A 496 -17.86 16.01 8.68
N THR A 497 -17.58 15.02 7.83
CA THR A 497 -16.30 14.91 7.14
C THR A 497 -15.92 16.20 6.42
N LEU A 498 -16.88 16.87 5.76
CA LEU A 498 -16.62 18.15 5.09
C LEU A 498 -16.18 19.23 6.08
N VAL A 499 -16.87 19.36 7.22
CA VAL A 499 -16.50 20.34 8.27
C VAL A 499 -15.09 20.07 8.78
N LYS A 500 -14.76 18.82 9.07
CA LYS A 500 -13.43 18.41 9.52
C LYS A 500 -12.36 18.70 8.48
N GLN A 501 -12.61 18.41 7.20
CA GLN A 501 -11.67 18.72 6.11
C GLN A 501 -11.46 20.24 5.95
N LEU A 502 -12.52 21.05 6.04
CA LEU A 502 -12.38 22.52 6.02
C LEU A 502 -11.61 23.03 7.25
N ALA A 503 -11.82 22.43 8.42
CA ALA A 503 -11.11 22.80 9.64
C ALA A 503 -9.61 22.51 9.57
N LEU A 504 -9.16 21.50 8.80
CA LEU A 504 -7.74 21.28 8.54
C LEU A 504 -7.08 22.47 7.83
N GLY A 505 -7.85 23.30 7.10
CA GLY A 505 -7.37 24.58 6.57
C GLY A 505 -6.81 25.50 7.66
N SER A 506 -7.34 25.41 8.89
CA SER A 506 -6.77 26.13 10.04
C SER A 506 -5.35 25.68 10.33
N VAL A 507 -5.11 24.37 10.38
CA VAL A 507 -3.78 23.81 10.66
C VAL A 507 -2.83 24.06 9.49
N GLN A 508 -3.32 24.02 8.24
CA GLN A 508 -2.53 24.33 7.05
C GLN A 508 -2.03 25.78 7.03
N MET A 509 -2.92 26.75 7.25
CA MET A 509 -2.59 28.17 7.07
C MET A 509 -1.94 28.80 8.31
N CYS A 510 -2.12 28.22 9.49
CA CYS A 510 -1.65 28.78 10.75
C CYS A 510 -0.44 28.00 11.27
N GLY A 511 0.74 28.61 11.15
CA GLY A 511 2.01 28.00 11.53
C GLY A 511 2.99 29.02 12.10
N VAL A 512 4.13 28.51 12.58
CA VAL A 512 5.24 29.30 13.13
C VAL A 512 6.44 29.09 12.20
N GLY A 513 6.88 30.16 11.53
CA GLY A 513 8.05 30.13 10.63
C GLY A 513 9.38 30.27 11.38
N LEU A 514 10.50 30.20 10.66
CA LEU A 514 11.84 30.39 11.26
C LEU A 514 12.01 31.80 11.80
N HIS A 515 11.35 32.79 11.21
CA HIS A 515 11.34 34.18 11.68
C HIS A 515 9.92 34.59 12.09
N PRO A 516 9.76 35.44 13.13
CA PRO A 516 8.46 35.98 13.49
C PRO A 516 7.83 36.73 12.30
N ALA A 517 6.63 36.30 11.89
CA ALA A 517 5.86 36.98 10.85
C ALA A 517 5.01 38.13 11.42
N LEU A 518 4.75 38.10 12.73
CA LEU A 518 4.02 39.13 13.47
C LEU A 518 5.00 40.09 14.16
N PRO A 519 4.66 41.38 14.28
CA PRO A 519 5.41 42.30 15.12
C PRO A 519 5.35 41.91 16.61
N PRO A 520 6.30 42.40 17.43
CA PRO A 520 6.31 42.13 18.86
C PRO A 520 5.03 42.60 19.56
N LEU A 521 4.39 41.68 20.28
CA LEU A 521 3.28 41.94 21.19
C LEU A 521 3.77 42.61 22.48
N ALA A 522 2.85 43.22 23.22
CA ALA A 522 3.13 43.84 24.51
C ALA A 522 3.78 42.81 25.47
N PRO A 523 4.96 43.12 26.07
CA PRO A 523 5.64 42.20 26.99
C PRO A 523 4.83 41.82 28.23
N THR A 524 3.82 42.62 28.57
CA THR A 524 2.90 42.40 29.70
C THR A 524 1.75 41.45 29.36
N LEU A 525 1.59 41.03 28.10
CA LEU A 525 0.57 40.05 27.72
C LEU A 525 0.93 38.66 28.21
N LEU A 526 -0.04 38.00 28.84
CA LEU A 526 0.07 36.62 29.30
C LEU A 526 -0.06 35.64 28.13
N ASP A 527 0.50 34.43 28.29
CA ASP A 527 0.36 33.31 27.36
C ASP A 527 0.83 33.60 25.92
N VAL A 528 1.81 34.50 25.78
CA VAL A 528 2.53 34.71 24.52
C VAL A 528 3.66 33.68 24.43
N PRO A 529 3.72 32.85 23.39
CA PRO A 529 4.77 31.84 23.25
C PRO A 529 6.12 32.48 22.91
N TYR A 530 7.19 31.95 23.52
CA TYR A 530 8.58 32.35 23.29
C TYR A 530 9.44 31.16 22.89
N ARG A 531 10.46 31.43 22.08
CA ARG A 531 11.54 30.48 21.78
C ARG A 531 12.90 31.17 21.92
N LEU A 532 13.94 30.35 22.00
CA LEU A 532 15.32 30.83 21.91
C LEU A 532 15.70 30.92 20.44
N ASN A 533 16.21 32.06 19.99
CA ASN A 533 16.73 32.23 18.64
C ASN A 533 18.08 31.49 18.53
N GLY A 534 18.20 30.56 17.59
CA GLY A 534 19.40 29.73 17.44
C GLY A 534 20.66 30.48 16.97
N VAL A 535 20.50 31.70 16.45
CA VAL A 535 21.61 32.56 15.99
C VAL A 535 21.99 33.58 17.06
N THR A 536 21.01 34.28 17.62
CA THR A 536 21.28 35.36 18.58
C THR A 536 21.31 34.89 20.04
N ASN A 537 20.82 33.68 20.35
CA ASN A 537 20.58 33.18 21.71
C ASN A 537 19.67 34.06 22.56
N GLU A 538 18.90 34.96 21.96
CA GLU A 538 17.92 35.79 22.64
C GLU A 538 16.53 35.14 22.64
N LYS A 539 15.70 35.48 23.64
CA LYS A 539 14.30 35.07 23.66
C LYS A 539 13.50 35.94 22.71
N GLU A 540 12.84 35.30 21.73
CA GLU A 540 11.93 35.97 20.80
C GLU A 540 10.53 35.38 20.87
N GLN A 541 9.52 36.21 20.61
CA GLN A 541 8.14 35.76 20.53
C GLN A 541 7.93 34.90 19.28
N CYS A 542 7.33 33.72 19.43
CA CYS A 542 7.09 32.77 18.35
C CYS A 542 5.59 32.51 18.15
N CYS A 543 4.84 33.60 17.97
CA CYS A 543 3.40 33.50 17.76
C CYS A 543 3.05 32.84 16.42
N VAL A 544 1.95 32.08 16.43
CA VAL A 544 1.32 31.57 15.22
C VAL A 544 0.90 32.74 14.33
N SER A 545 1.11 32.57 13.02
CA SER A 545 0.73 33.54 12.00
C SER A 545 -0.04 32.87 10.88
N LEU A 546 -0.95 33.62 10.27
CA LEU A 546 -1.84 33.14 9.21
C LEU A 546 -1.26 33.51 7.84
N ALA A 547 -1.00 32.48 7.02
CA ALA A 547 -0.61 32.64 5.63
C ALA A 547 -1.84 32.98 4.76
N ALA A 548 -1.71 33.93 3.84
CA ALA A 548 -2.80 34.26 2.91
C ALA A 548 -3.06 33.17 1.86
N GLY A 549 -2.08 32.30 1.61
CA GLY A 549 -2.23 31.16 0.71
C GLY A 549 -0.90 30.46 0.43
N LEU A 550 -0.95 29.15 0.23
CA LEU A 550 0.23 28.31 -0.03
C LEU A 550 0.37 28.04 -1.55
N PRO A 551 1.60 27.98 -2.11
CA PRO A 551 2.88 28.28 -1.47
C PRO A 551 3.29 29.77 -1.55
N HIS A 552 2.62 30.57 -2.37
CA HIS A 552 3.11 31.89 -2.78
C HIS A 552 3.08 32.98 -1.68
N PHE A 553 2.21 32.82 -0.68
CA PHE A 553 2.06 33.76 0.44
C PHE A 553 2.29 33.04 1.77
N ALA A 554 3.33 32.20 1.81
CA ALA A 554 3.60 31.31 2.93
C ALA A 554 4.75 31.79 3.83
N THR A 555 5.71 32.57 3.35
CA THR A 555 6.92 32.91 4.14
C THR A 555 7.29 34.38 4.09
N GLY A 556 8.17 34.77 5.02
CA GLY A 556 8.73 36.12 5.11
C GLY A 556 7.69 37.24 5.15
N MET A 557 8.03 38.38 4.54
CA MET A 557 7.21 39.59 4.57
C MET A 557 5.83 39.43 3.92
N VAL A 558 5.69 38.50 2.97
CA VAL A 558 4.47 38.30 2.17
C VAL A 558 3.53 37.25 2.75
N ARG A 559 3.82 36.70 3.94
CA ARG A 559 2.97 35.71 4.60
C ARG A 559 1.64 36.30 5.07
N CYS A 560 1.69 37.41 5.80
CA CYS A 560 0.53 37.99 6.49
C CYS A 560 -0.05 39.21 5.75
N TRP A 561 -1.32 39.10 5.38
CA TRP A 561 -2.08 40.18 4.73
C TRP A 561 -3.31 40.54 5.55
N GLY A 562 -3.46 41.81 5.93
CA GLY A 562 -4.51 42.28 6.84
C GLY A 562 -5.91 41.96 6.36
N ARG A 563 -6.23 42.20 5.07
CA ARG A 563 -7.53 41.82 4.49
C ARG A 563 -7.80 40.33 4.64
N ASP A 564 -6.90 39.49 4.11
CA ASP A 564 -7.09 38.04 4.06
C ASP A 564 -7.12 37.43 5.48
N THR A 565 -6.28 37.95 6.37
CA THR A 565 -6.23 37.54 7.77
C THR A 565 -7.57 37.76 8.45
N PHE A 566 -8.12 38.97 8.38
CA PHE A 566 -9.35 39.30 9.09
C PHE A 566 -10.63 38.85 8.37
N MET A 567 -10.57 38.47 7.11
CA MET A 567 -11.64 37.69 6.48
C MET A 567 -11.64 36.23 6.95
N ALA A 568 -10.46 35.62 7.09
CA ALA A 568 -10.32 34.20 7.39
C ALA A 568 -10.36 33.86 8.90
N LEU A 569 -9.97 34.80 9.78
CA LEU A 569 -9.74 34.55 11.22
C LEU A 569 -10.97 33.98 11.92
N ARG A 570 -12.18 34.46 11.61
CA ARG A 570 -13.41 33.91 12.18
C ARG A 570 -13.55 32.41 11.91
N GLY A 571 -13.40 31.99 10.64
CA GLY A 571 -13.54 30.60 10.24
C GLY A 571 -12.39 29.70 10.69
N LEU A 572 -11.15 30.17 10.53
CA LEU A 572 -9.96 29.37 10.79
C LEU A 572 -9.53 29.35 12.26
N MET A 573 -9.94 30.31 13.09
CA MET A 573 -9.50 30.39 14.48
C MET A 573 -10.65 30.47 15.49
N LEU A 574 -11.68 31.29 15.27
CA LEU A 574 -12.77 31.39 16.25
C LEU A 574 -13.67 30.14 16.23
N VAL A 575 -14.14 29.74 15.04
CA VAL A 575 -14.97 28.53 14.87
C VAL A 575 -14.23 27.26 15.30
N THR A 576 -12.91 27.20 15.08
CA THR A 576 -12.08 26.04 15.45
C THR A 576 -11.63 26.05 16.91
N GLY A 577 -11.83 27.14 17.66
CA GLY A 577 -11.47 27.24 19.08
C GLY A 577 -10.05 27.73 19.38
N ARG A 578 -9.32 28.25 18.39
CA ARG A 578 -7.94 28.79 18.52
C ARG A 578 -7.92 30.23 19.04
N HIS A 579 -8.63 30.48 20.15
CA HIS A 579 -8.88 31.83 20.66
C HIS A 579 -7.60 32.59 21.05
N LEU A 580 -6.66 31.92 21.71
CA LEU A 580 -5.41 32.54 22.16
C LEU A 580 -4.58 33.08 20.99
N GLU A 581 -4.48 32.30 19.91
CA GLU A 581 -3.74 32.69 18.71
C GLU A 581 -4.45 33.81 17.95
N ALA A 582 -5.79 33.75 17.86
CA ALA A 582 -6.60 34.82 17.28
C ALA A 582 -6.37 36.16 18.00
N ARG A 583 -6.38 36.16 19.34
CA ARG A 583 -6.08 37.33 20.17
C ARG A 583 -4.72 37.91 19.82
N ASN A 584 -3.70 37.07 19.78
CA ASN A 584 -2.32 37.48 19.49
C ASN A 584 -2.21 38.12 18.09
N ILE A 585 -2.88 37.58 17.07
CA ILE A 585 -2.90 38.17 15.72
C ILE A 585 -3.62 39.53 15.71
N ILE A 586 -4.79 39.62 16.32
CA ILE A 586 -5.57 40.88 16.40
C ILE A 586 -4.72 41.98 17.04
N LEU A 587 -4.06 41.69 18.17
CA LEU A 587 -3.23 42.65 18.90
C LEU A 587 -1.93 42.99 18.17
N ALA A 588 -1.34 42.04 17.44
CA ALA A 588 -0.14 42.29 16.64
C ALA A 588 -0.42 43.31 15.52
N PHE A 589 -1.53 43.16 14.79
CA PHE A 589 -1.95 44.16 13.81
C PHE A 589 -2.35 45.49 14.46
N ALA A 590 -2.92 45.49 15.67
CA ALA A 590 -3.22 46.72 16.41
C ALA A 590 -1.97 47.57 16.66
N GLY A 591 -0.83 46.92 16.93
CA GLY A 591 0.47 47.57 17.10
C GLY A 591 0.93 48.36 15.87
N THR A 592 0.46 47.95 14.69
CA THR A 592 0.78 48.60 13.41
C THR A 592 -0.18 49.71 13.01
N LEU A 593 -1.32 49.94 13.67
CA LEU A 593 -2.32 50.91 13.18
C LEU A 593 -1.69 52.29 12.86
N ARG A 594 -1.93 52.84 11.67
CA ARG A 594 -1.37 54.14 11.23
C ARG A 594 -2.40 54.84 10.35
N TYR A 595 -2.53 56.16 10.49
CA TYR A 595 -3.53 56.96 9.77
C TYR A 595 -4.99 56.49 10.00
N GLY A 596 -5.26 55.85 11.14
CA GLY A 596 -6.56 55.21 11.40
C GLY A 596 -6.81 53.94 10.57
N LEU A 597 -5.78 53.37 9.94
CA LEU A 597 -5.87 52.20 9.06
C LEU A 597 -4.98 51.04 9.56
N ILE A 598 -5.42 49.83 9.26
CA ILE A 598 -4.64 48.58 9.38
C ILE A 598 -3.96 48.30 8.05
N PRO A 599 -2.69 47.86 8.02
CA PRO A 599 -1.98 47.65 6.75
C PRO A 599 -2.52 46.44 5.97
N ASN A 600 -2.41 46.50 4.65
CA ASN A 600 -2.73 45.35 3.80
C ASN A 600 -1.64 44.29 3.86
N LEU A 601 -0.39 44.69 3.62
CA LEU A 601 0.78 43.83 3.81
C LEU A 601 1.30 44.13 5.21
N LEU A 602 1.36 43.12 6.09
CA LEU A 602 1.91 43.33 7.44
C LEU A 602 3.43 43.53 7.40
N GLY A 603 4.13 42.78 6.55
CA GLY A 603 5.57 42.93 6.34
C GLY A 603 6.38 42.86 7.64
N GLN A 604 6.01 41.95 8.56
CA GLN A 604 6.61 41.79 9.89
C GLN A 604 6.51 43.05 10.80
N GLY A 605 5.65 44.01 10.44
CA GLY A 605 5.47 45.28 11.13
C GLY A 605 6.40 46.40 10.67
N THR A 606 7.60 46.09 10.18
CA THR A 606 8.56 47.09 9.68
C THR A 606 8.34 47.45 8.21
N GLY A 607 7.89 46.49 7.41
CA GLY A 607 7.56 46.68 5.98
C GLY A 607 6.08 46.88 5.68
N ALA A 608 5.29 47.31 6.67
CA ALA A 608 3.85 47.43 6.56
C ALA A 608 3.41 48.41 5.45
N ARG A 609 2.41 48.03 4.64
CA ARG A 609 1.86 48.88 3.56
C ARG A 609 0.40 49.24 3.78
N TYR A 610 0.10 50.54 3.86
CA TYR A 610 -1.24 51.09 4.13
C TYR A 610 -1.96 51.53 2.85
N ASN A 611 -2.08 50.62 1.89
CA ASN A 611 -2.76 50.86 0.60
C ASN A 611 -4.17 50.23 0.53
N CYS A 612 -4.75 49.88 1.68
CA CYS A 612 -6.01 49.14 1.79
C CYS A 612 -6.94 49.87 2.76
N ARG A 613 -8.14 50.24 2.27
CA ARG A 613 -9.15 50.96 3.05
C ARG A 613 -10.07 50.03 3.83
N ASP A 614 -10.18 48.79 3.40
CA ASP A 614 -11.11 47.79 3.93
C ASP A 614 -10.53 46.92 5.05
N ALA A 615 -9.20 46.75 5.12
CA ALA A 615 -8.56 45.91 6.15
C ALA A 615 -8.90 46.34 7.58
N VAL A 616 -9.04 47.65 7.85
CA VAL A 616 -9.43 48.14 9.19
C VAL A 616 -10.85 47.72 9.57
N TRP A 617 -11.78 47.67 8.61
CA TRP A 617 -13.16 47.27 8.85
C TRP A 617 -13.26 45.77 9.12
N TRP A 618 -12.53 44.95 8.36
CA TRP A 618 -12.42 43.52 8.64
C TRP A 618 -11.76 43.25 10.01
N TRP A 619 -10.74 44.03 10.38
CA TRP A 619 -10.11 43.93 11.70
C TRP A 619 -11.10 44.26 12.83
N LEU A 620 -11.87 45.34 12.70
CA LEU A 620 -12.91 45.71 13.67
C LEU A 620 -14.03 44.66 13.74
N GLN A 621 -14.46 44.10 12.60
CA GLN A 621 -15.42 43.00 12.56
C GLN A 621 -14.87 41.77 13.32
N CYS A 622 -13.59 41.43 13.12
CA CYS A 622 -12.95 40.34 13.86
C CYS A 622 -12.90 40.59 15.37
N ILE A 623 -12.69 41.83 15.82
CA ILE A 623 -12.76 42.16 17.25
C ILE A 623 -14.18 41.95 17.78
N GLN A 624 -15.20 42.40 17.04
CA GLN A 624 -16.59 42.16 17.40
C GLN A 624 -16.88 40.66 17.48
N ASP A 625 -16.47 39.88 16.48
CA ASP A 625 -16.64 38.43 16.44
C ASP A 625 -15.92 37.76 17.62
N TYR A 626 -14.70 38.19 17.94
CA TYR A 626 -13.95 37.71 19.10
C TYR A 626 -14.69 37.97 20.40
N CYS A 627 -15.18 39.20 20.62
CA CYS A 627 -15.94 39.57 21.80
C CYS A 627 -17.24 38.74 21.96
N ASN A 628 -17.88 38.39 20.84
CA ASN A 628 -19.15 37.65 20.83
C ASN A 628 -18.97 36.13 20.97
N MET A 629 -17.89 35.57 20.41
CA MET A 629 -17.70 34.11 20.30
C MET A 629 -16.81 33.54 21.39
N VAL A 630 -15.85 34.32 21.91
CA VAL A 630 -14.87 33.84 22.89
C VAL A 630 -15.39 34.10 24.30
N PRO A 631 -15.34 33.10 25.21
CA PRO A 631 -15.62 33.32 26.63
C PRO A 631 -14.77 34.46 27.19
N ASP A 632 -15.40 35.42 27.87
CA ASP A 632 -14.77 36.65 28.37
C ASP A 632 -14.04 37.46 27.27
N GLY A 633 -14.47 37.33 26.02
CA GLY A 633 -13.82 37.90 24.85
C GLY A 633 -13.69 39.43 24.89
N VAL A 634 -14.61 40.11 25.58
CA VAL A 634 -14.60 41.58 25.77
C VAL A 634 -13.31 42.07 26.45
N ASN A 635 -12.64 41.22 27.23
CA ASN A 635 -11.37 41.56 27.88
C ASN A 635 -10.26 41.93 26.88
N ILE A 636 -10.36 41.51 25.62
CA ILE A 636 -9.41 41.89 24.57
C ILE A 636 -9.30 43.42 24.39
N LEU A 637 -10.38 44.15 24.68
CA LEU A 637 -10.43 45.62 24.54
C LEU A 637 -9.52 46.33 25.57
N MET A 638 -9.19 45.65 26.68
CA MET A 638 -8.32 46.16 27.73
C MET A 638 -6.87 45.66 27.59
N CYS A 639 -6.58 44.81 26.60
CA CYS A 639 -5.24 44.27 26.40
C CYS A 639 -4.26 45.35 25.94
N PRO A 640 -3.05 45.43 26.55
CA PRO A 640 -2.03 46.38 26.12
C PRO A 640 -1.49 46.02 24.73
N VAL A 641 -1.15 47.05 23.95
CA VAL A 641 -0.61 46.91 22.60
C VAL A 641 0.69 47.72 22.48
N SER A 642 1.75 47.09 21.98
CA SER A 642 3.01 47.76 21.63
C SER A 642 2.84 48.51 20.30
N ARG A 643 2.64 49.83 20.36
CA ARG A 643 2.52 50.69 19.18
C ARG A 643 3.88 50.90 18.52
N ILE A 644 4.02 50.48 17.26
CA ILE A 644 5.26 50.62 16.48
C ILE A 644 5.38 52.04 15.88
N HIS A 645 4.25 52.69 15.66
CA HIS A 645 4.19 54.05 15.14
C HIS A 645 3.74 55.03 16.22
N SER A 646 4.46 56.15 16.35
CA SER A 646 4.09 57.24 17.25
C SER A 646 2.68 57.76 16.92
N PRO A 647 1.86 58.09 17.94
CA PRO A 647 0.63 58.83 17.72
C PRO A 647 0.95 60.14 16.99
N LEU A 648 0.14 60.52 16.00
CA LEU A 648 0.23 61.86 15.42
C LEU A 648 -0.04 62.88 16.54
N GLU A 649 0.81 63.90 16.65
CA GLU A 649 0.59 64.98 17.61
C GLU A 649 -0.78 65.65 17.34
N PRO A 650 -1.56 65.96 18.39
CA PRO A 650 -2.84 66.62 18.24
C PRO A 650 -2.61 68.03 17.65
N GLY A 651 -2.90 68.20 16.36
CA GLY A 651 -2.70 69.45 15.61
C GLY A 651 -2.18 69.27 14.17
N SER A 652 -1.72 68.07 13.79
CA SER A 652 -1.31 67.78 12.42
C SER A 652 -2.51 67.33 11.56
N SER A 653 -3.04 68.23 10.73
CA SER A 653 -4.16 67.96 9.83
C SER A 653 -3.88 66.78 8.88
N PRO A 654 -4.81 65.81 8.71
CA PRO A 654 -4.68 64.70 7.80
C PRO A 654 -5.11 65.12 6.38
N CYS A 655 -4.36 66.00 5.72
CA CYS A 655 -4.59 66.26 4.31
C CYS A 655 -3.35 66.90 3.67
N MET A 656 -2.96 66.41 2.49
CA MET A 656 -2.12 67.10 1.48
C MET A 656 -0.58 67.04 1.47
N MET A 657 0.15 66.21 2.24
CA MET A 657 1.64 66.22 2.10
C MET A 657 2.35 64.95 1.61
N SER A 658 1.66 63.95 1.04
CA SER A 658 2.42 62.86 0.38
C SER A 658 1.79 62.17 -0.84
N PHE A 659 0.62 62.61 -1.32
CA PHE A 659 0.00 62.01 -2.51
C PHE A 659 0.58 62.49 -3.86
N MET A 660 1.63 63.33 -3.86
CA MET A 660 2.29 63.85 -5.09
C MET A 660 3.80 63.59 -5.14
N ARG A 661 4.28 62.45 -4.64
CA ARG A 661 5.62 61.96 -5.03
C ARG A 661 5.59 60.45 -5.27
N ARG A 662 5.04 60.07 -6.42
CA ARG A 662 5.53 59.01 -7.31
C ARG A 662 4.94 59.20 -8.69
#